data_AF-A0AAV4EJA4-F1
#
_entry.id   AF-A0AAV4EJA4-F1
#
_cell.length_a   1.000
_cell.length_b   1.000
_cell.length_c   1.000
_cell.angle_alpha   90.00
_cell.angle_beta   90.00
_cell.angle_gamma   90.00
#
_symmetry.space_group_name_H-M   'P 1'
#
loop_
_entity.id
_entity.type
_entity.pdbx_description
1 polymer ?
#
loop_
_entity_poly.entity_id
_entity_poly.type
_entity_poly.pdbx_seq_one_letter_code
_entity_poly.pdbx_strand_id
1 'polypeptide(L)'
;MQVSRCFMLLRSHTQLIDACGQCIAHDTSLFFLVKGTVSVVQNVVGESSKEALMYHVEPGEIIDVLAVLTGEPSFFTMRSKTDAIMVVISKLDFYQIMRSEPFIVLNVAHQTVKRMSNFVRQIDFALDWQMLEAGKALFRQGDTSDSIFIVLTGRLRSVITSAGGKKELVNEFGRGELVGIVEVLTQTERATTVLAIRDTEVTKIPSELLALIKLRYPQVVARLIHLLGTRILGSLQQRNNINLQASVSMDNDMKMERSTVANLATIAIVPVTEDVPLTNFALELQHALLAIGPTVRLTPDIVRARLGTAALDGVNEFRLFNWLSQQEDIHRMVLYQCDHQLSKWSKHCLRQADCILIVALADKEPTIGPIEKELENIAVRAQKELVLLHREDAETPRNTAEWLNVRGWLSSHHHLRCPKRVLKVRSRAKTLELYEKLFDNPPNRMADFSRLARFLTGTSIGLVLGGGGARGLAHVGMIKAMTEEGIPIDMVGGTSMGAFIGALWAEERQYVPFTRRAREWAMGMTSLWKKIWDLTYPMTSMFTGWAFNESIETVFRDRQIEDLWIPYFCITTNISNSSMRVHSLGSIWRYVRASMSLSGYLPPLCDPADGHLLLDGGYVNNLPADVMHHLGANFVFAVDVGSQDEKDHTNYGDSLSGWWLLWKRWNPWAEPVKVPDMTEIQSRLAYVSCVRQLELVKNSDYCEYIRPPIDRYATLQFGAYDEIMETGYHHGKTLFSTWQKGGLADKLFVEYQASSSTSQGSGPAKGSMETKNQLRFGFVANKGTTNATFTMMMLMERCIETQKDLYLCFIDYSKAFDKVRHEELFHILDSLDIDGKDLRILKTLYWKQTATVRVGPEHSEETPITRGVRQGCILSPDLFNLYSEMILRELDNIQGIGLGGHNINNIRYADDTVLIAQSEQSLQKMLDIVVKESEIKGLSLNIAKTESMTISKKPQAPSCKIRSNGTQVKQVNQFKYLRYMLISDGKCETEIRKRIITSKTTFKKLSPLMTNRNIHMDTKIRILKAYVGLFLNMAANAGQ
;
A
#
# COMPACT_ATOMS: atom_id res chain seq x y z
N MET A 1 -13.44 22.99 45.53
CA MET A 1 -13.38 24.14 44.59
C MET A 1 -13.08 23.75 43.14
N GLN A 2 -12.12 22.86 42.82
CA GLN A 2 -11.87 22.45 41.41
C GLN A 2 -13.02 21.67 40.75
N VAL A 3 -13.74 20.82 41.51
CA VAL A 3 -14.90 20.06 41.00
C VAL A 3 -16.07 20.97 40.58
N SER A 4 -16.34 22.04 41.32
CA SER A 4 -17.41 23.01 40.99
C SER A 4 -17.09 23.86 39.74
N ARG A 5 -15.81 24.08 39.42
CA ARG A 5 -15.38 24.81 38.22
C ARG A 5 -15.51 23.94 36.97
N CYS A 6 -15.16 22.65 37.04
CA CYS A 6 -15.42 21.69 35.97
C CYS A 6 -16.92 21.49 35.71
N PHE A 7 -17.75 21.42 36.76
CA PHE A 7 -19.21 21.28 36.60
C PHE A 7 -19.87 22.51 35.96
N MET A 8 -19.37 23.71 36.21
CA MET A 8 -19.84 24.93 35.53
C MET A 8 -19.44 24.96 34.05
N LEU A 9 -18.23 24.51 33.70
CA LEU A 9 -17.77 24.40 32.30
C LEU A 9 -18.50 23.30 31.52
N LEU A 10 -18.83 22.18 32.16
CA LEU A 10 -19.58 21.09 31.52
C LEU A 10 -21.01 21.50 31.18
N ARG A 11 -21.65 22.36 31.98
CA ARG A 11 -23.06 22.77 31.76
C ARG A 11 -23.32 23.57 30.48
N SER A 12 -22.32 24.26 29.92
CA SER A 12 -22.50 25.07 28.70
C SER A 12 -22.17 24.33 27.40
N HIS A 13 -21.55 23.14 27.48
CA HIS A 13 -20.99 22.40 26.34
C HIS A 13 -21.48 20.94 26.26
N THR A 14 -22.61 20.62 26.88
CA THR A 14 -23.13 19.23 26.96
C THR A 14 -24.58 19.16 26.52
N GLN A 15 -24.90 18.13 25.72
CA GLN A 15 -26.28 17.74 25.42
C GLN A 15 -26.62 16.44 26.17
N LEU A 16 -27.81 16.40 26.75
CA LEU A 16 -28.40 15.21 27.35
C LEU A 16 -29.27 14.50 26.31
N ILE A 17 -29.02 13.21 26.10
CA ILE A 17 -29.82 12.36 25.22
C ILE A 17 -30.47 11.27 26.06
N ASP A 18 -31.77 11.06 25.84
CA ASP A 18 -32.55 9.94 26.37
C ASP A 18 -32.67 8.87 25.27
N ALA A 19 -32.03 7.72 25.48
CA ALA A 19 -31.87 6.68 24.45
C ALA A 19 -32.55 5.38 24.88
N CYS A 20 -33.84 5.23 24.56
CA CYS A 20 -34.57 3.98 24.69
C CYS A 20 -34.55 3.20 23.36
N GLY A 21 -33.80 2.08 23.31
CA GLY A 21 -33.88 1.10 22.21
C GLY A 21 -33.33 1.54 20.84
N GLN A 22 -32.71 2.72 20.73
CA GLN A 22 -32.13 3.21 19.46
C GLN A 22 -30.65 2.86 19.31
N CYS A 23 -30.27 2.37 18.12
CA CYS A 23 -28.88 2.36 17.66
C CYS A 23 -28.47 3.81 17.40
N ILE A 24 -27.55 4.32 18.21
CA ILE A 24 -27.03 5.67 18.04
C ILE A 24 -25.81 5.59 17.12
N ALA A 25 -25.97 6.00 15.86
CA ALA A 25 -24.88 6.13 14.89
C ALA A 25 -24.25 7.52 15.05
N HIS A 26 -22.91 7.63 15.06
CA HIS A 26 -22.24 8.83 15.55
C HIS A 26 -21.13 9.40 14.66
N ASP A 27 -21.17 10.73 14.52
CA ASP A 27 -20.02 11.62 14.37
C ASP A 27 -19.12 11.56 15.63
N THR A 28 -17.80 11.65 15.46
CA THR A 28 -16.79 11.54 16.55
C THR A 28 -17.11 12.38 17.80
N SER A 29 -17.63 11.75 18.85
CA SER A 29 -18.08 12.40 20.09
C SER A 29 -17.82 11.53 21.32
N LEU A 30 -17.66 12.14 22.49
CA LEU A 30 -17.43 11.44 23.75
C LEU A 30 -18.77 11.27 24.48
N PHE A 31 -19.10 10.04 24.91
CA PHE A 31 -20.33 9.77 25.65
C PHE A 31 -20.04 9.50 27.12
N PHE A 32 -20.73 10.19 28.03
CA PHE A 32 -20.67 9.92 29.46
C PHE A 32 -22.02 9.41 29.96
N LEU A 33 -22.04 8.19 30.50
CA LEU A 33 -23.27 7.58 30.98
C LEU A 33 -23.62 8.10 32.38
N VAL A 34 -24.77 8.76 32.51
CA VAL A 34 -25.25 9.34 33.77
C VAL A 34 -26.14 8.35 34.52
N LYS A 35 -26.99 7.61 33.80
CA LYS A 35 -27.96 6.66 34.35
C LYS A 35 -28.27 5.58 33.32
N GLY A 36 -28.63 4.37 33.76
CA GLY A 36 -28.96 3.22 32.90
C GLY A 36 -27.74 2.34 32.62
N THR A 37 -27.90 1.36 31.74
CA THR A 37 -26.82 0.42 31.35
C THR A 37 -26.78 0.30 29.83
N VAL A 38 -25.58 0.47 29.25
CA VAL A 38 -25.36 0.40 27.79
C VAL A 38 -24.42 -0.74 27.47
N SER A 39 -24.76 -1.53 26.44
CA SER A 39 -23.94 -2.62 25.93
C SER A 39 -23.20 -2.15 24.67
N VAL A 40 -21.90 -2.36 24.63
CA VAL A 40 -21.08 -2.11 23.44
C VAL A 40 -20.89 -3.43 22.71
N VAL A 41 -21.36 -3.48 21.46
CA VAL A 41 -21.34 -4.68 20.61
C VAL A 41 -20.60 -4.41 19.31
N GLN A 42 -19.97 -5.44 18.75
CA GLN A 42 -19.25 -5.38 17.47
C GLN A 42 -19.70 -6.53 16.58
N ASN A 43 -19.87 -6.27 15.28
CA ASN A 43 -20.17 -7.33 14.30
C ASN A 43 -18.98 -8.28 14.16
N VAL A 44 -19.24 -9.59 14.21
CA VAL A 44 -18.21 -10.60 13.94
C VAL A 44 -17.88 -10.57 12.46
N VAL A 45 -16.62 -10.30 12.14
CA VAL A 45 -16.19 -10.12 10.75
C VAL A 45 -16.31 -11.43 9.98
N GLY A 46 -17.15 -11.44 8.93
CA GLY A 46 -17.47 -12.62 8.11
C GLY A 46 -18.84 -13.26 8.41
N GLU A 47 -19.49 -12.89 9.51
CA GLU A 47 -20.84 -13.34 9.88
C GLU A 47 -21.68 -12.10 10.19
N SER A 48 -22.28 -11.48 9.17
CA SER A 48 -23.06 -10.23 9.28
C SER A 48 -24.24 -10.30 10.25
N SER A 49 -24.66 -11.50 10.67
CA SER A 49 -25.78 -11.75 11.57
C SER A 49 -25.37 -11.96 13.04
N LYS A 50 -24.08 -11.94 13.39
CA LYS A 50 -23.60 -12.27 14.75
C LYS A 50 -22.88 -11.08 15.38
N GLU A 51 -23.49 -10.52 16.41
CA GLU A 51 -22.91 -9.45 17.23
C GLU A 51 -22.19 -10.06 18.44
N ALA A 52 -20.93 -9.67 18.66
CA ALA A 52 -20.16 -10.00 19.85
C ALA A 52 -20.25 -8.85 20.87
N LEU A 53 -20.65 -9.17 22.10
CA LEU A 53 -20.60 -8.23 23.22
C LEU A 53 -19.14 -7.95 23.59
N MET A 54 -18.72 -6.68 23.51
CA MET A 54 -17.38 -6.28 23.95
C MET A 54 -17.35 -6.02 25.46
N TYR A 55 -18.23 -5.15 25.96
CA TYR A 55 -18.35 -4.81 27.38
C TYR A 55 -19.68 -4.12 27.69
N HIS A 56 -20.02 -4.06 28.99
CA HIS A 56 -21.10 -3.24 29.52
C HIS A 56 -20.57 -1.94 30.08
N VAL A 57 -21.36 -0.88 29.95
CA VAL A 57 -21.06 0.46 30.46
C VAL A 57 -22.02 0.78 31.59
N GLU A 58 -21.44 1.17 32.71
CA GLU A 58 -22.15 1.51 33.94
C GLU A 58 -22.22 3.04 34.16
N PRO A 59 -23.17 3.54 34.97
CA PRO A 59 -23.24 4.96 35.32
C PRO A 59 -21.91 5.49 35.89
N GLY A 60 -21.46 6.64 35.37
CA GLY A 60 -20.18 7.28 35.71
C GLY A 60 -19.03 6.97 34.76
N GLU A 61 -19.28 6.19 33.70
CA GLU A 61 -18.27 5.81 32.72
C GLU A 61 -18.33 6.58 31.40
N ILE A 62 -17.19 6.61 30.68
CA ILE A 62 -17.02 7.29 29.39
C ILE A 62 -16.87 6.25 28.28
N ILE A 63 -17.50 6.50 27.13
CA ILE A 63 -17.48 5.69 25.92
C ILE A 63 -16.92 6.53 24.75
N ASP A 64 -16.38 5.84 23.76
CA ASP A 64 -15.95 6.41 22.49
C ASP A 64 -14.77 7.39 22.58
N VAL A 65 -13.96 7.17 23.61
CA VAL A 65 -12.73 7.92 23.86
C VAL A 65 -11.76 7.81 22.68
N LEU A 66 -11.65 6.63 22.07
CA LEU A 66 -10.79 6.39 20.91
C LEU A 66 -11.19 7.30 19.75
N ALA A 67 -12.47 7.36 19.37
CA ALA A 67 -12.92 8.18 18.24
C ALA A 67 -12.60 9.67 18.39
N VAL A 68 -12.69 10.21 19.61
CA VAL A 68 -12.34 11.62 19.87
C VAL A 68 -10.82 11.86 19.85
N LEU A 69 -10.03 10.86 20.26
CA LEU A 69 -8.57 10.94 20.27
C LEU A 69 -7.94 10.70 18.90
N THR A 70 -8.42 9.70 18.16
CA THR A 70 -7.92 9.30 16.82
C THR A 70 -8.57 10.11 15.71
N GLY A 71 -9.82 10.55 15.91
CA GLY A 71 -10.62 11.13 14.84
C GLY A 71 -11.26 10.09 13.90
N GLU A 72 -11.08 8.80 14.16
CA GLU A 72 -11.72 7.71 13.44
C GLU A 72 -13.15 7.47 13.96
N PRO A 73 -14.11 7.06 13.11
CA PRO A 73 -15.43 6.64 13.57
C PRO A 73 -15.35 5.41 14.47
N SER A 74 -16.29 5.29 15.41
CA SER A 74 -16.36 4.16 16.32
C SER A 74 -16.57 2.86 15.55
N PHE A 75 -15.76 1.84 15.84
CA PHE A 75 -15.86 0.50 15.22
C PHE A 75 -16.88 -0.43 15.92
N PHE A 76 -17.69 0.11 16.83
CA PHE A 76 -18.64 -0.63 17.66
C PHE A 76 -19.99 0.10 17.72
N THR A 77 -21.04 -0.66 18.00
CA THR A 77 -22.41 -0.16 18.15
C THR A 77 -22.79 -0.17 19.63
N MET A 78 -23.45 0.90 20.08
CA MET A 78 -23.99 1.00 21.44
C MET A 78 -25.48 0.63 21.45
N ARG A 79 -25.87 -0.27 22.35
CA ARG A 79 -27.28 -0.66 22.57
C ARG A 79 -27.63 -0.51 24.05
N SER A 80 -28.61 0.33 24.38
CA SER A 80 -29.12 0.40 25.76
C SER A 80 -29.97 -0.82 26.08
N LYS A 81 -29.80 -1.37 27.29
CA LYS A 81 -30.67 -2.45 27.82
C LYS A 81 -31.81 -1.91 28.68
N THR A 82 -31.63 -0.70 29.21
CA THR A 82 -32.56 0.04 30.07
C THR A 82 -32.56 1.51 29.66
N ASP A 83 -33.55 2.27 30.13
CA ASP A 83 -33.59 3.73 29.94
C ASP A 83 -32.26 4.35 30.39
N ALA A 84 -31.53 4.90 29.42
CA ALA A 84 -30.17 5.38 29.60
C ALA A 84 -30.09 6.87 29.30
N ILE A 85 -29.53 7.61 30.25
CA ILE A 85 -29.26 9.04 30.11
C ILE A 85 -27.78 9.21 29.85
N MET A 86 -27.44 9.78 28.70
CA MET A 86 -26.06 10.03 28.31
C MET A 86 -25.82 11.52 28.09
N VAL A 87 -24.62 11.96 28.47
CA VAL A 87 -24.07 13.27 28.16
C VAL A 87 -23.16 13.12 26.96
N VAL A 88 -23.41 13.91 25.92
CA VAL A 88 -22.56 13.98 24.72
C VAL A 88 -21.65 15.20 24.82
N ILE A 89 -20.35 14.98 24.63
CA ILE A 89 -19.34 16.01 24.52
C ILE A 89 -18.76 15.91 23.10
N SER A 90 -18.94 16.95 22.30
CA SER A 90 -18.38 16.97 20.94
C SER A 90 -16.85 16.94 20.98
N LYS A 91 -16.20 16.49 19.89
CA LYS A 91 -14.73 16.55 19.75
C LYS A 91 -14.16 17.95 20.00
N LEU A 92 -14.85 18.99 19.50
CA LEU A 92 -14.45 20.39 19.67
C LEU A 92 -14.52 20.82 21.14
N ASP A 93 -15.61 20.48 21.83
CA ASP A 93 -15.80 20.80 23.25
C ASP A 93 -14.82 20.03 24.14
N PHE A 94 -14.57 18.75 23.82
CA PHE A 94 -13.56 17.95 24.52
C PHE A 94 -12.18 18.62 24.44
N TYR A 95 -11.78 19.12 23.26
CA TYR A 95 -10.53 19.87 23.11
C TYR A 95 -10.50 21.19 23.89
N GLN A 96 -11.65 21.87 24.05
CA GLN A 96 -11.74 23.05 24.91
C GLN A 96 -11.60 22.71 26.40
N ILE A 97 -12.23 21.62 26.86
CA ILE A 97 -12.06 21.12 28.23
C ILE A 97 -10.60 20.76 28.48
N MET A 98 -9.98 20.02 27.55
CA MET A 98 -8.56 19.69 27.54
C MET A 98 -7.66 20.93 27.68
N ARG A 99 -8.02 22.02 27.02
CA ARG A 99 -7.29 23.30 27.07
C ARG A 99 -7.36 23.94 28.44
N SER A 100 -8.51 23.84 29.12
CA SER A 100 -8.70 24.38 30.47
C SER A 100 -8.06 23.51 31.56
N GLU A 101 -8.12 22.19 31.41
CA GLU A 101 -7.61 21.21 32.37
C GLU A 101 -6.87 20.06 31.65
N PRO A 102 -5.57 20.23 31.31
CA PRO A 102 -4.79 19.25 30.55
C PRO A 102 -4.64 17.89 31.23
N PHE A 103 -4.83 17.83 32.56
CA PHE A 103 -4.74 16.58 33.31
C PHE A 103 -5.86 15.59 32.97
N ILE A 104 -6.96 16.07 32.38
CA ILE A 104 -8.09 15.23 31.98
C ILE A 104 -7.67 14.18 30.94
N VAL A 105 -6.70 14.51 30.06
CA VAL A 105 -6.18 13.60 29.03
C VAL A 105 -5.58 12.34 29.62
N LEU A 106 -4.84 12.45 30.71
CA LEU A 106 -4.22 11.30 31.36
C LEU A 106 -5.25 10.36 31.99
N ASN A 107 -6.36 10.91 32.47
CA ASN A 107 -7.46 10.12 33.02
C ASN A 107 -8.27 9.46 31.88
N VAL A 108 -8.49 10.18 30.78
CA VAL A 108 -9.17 9.69 29.59
C VAL A 108 -8.34 8.57 28.92
N ALA A 109 -7.05 8.79 28.70
CA ALA A 109 -6.10 7.77 28.22
C ALA A 109 -6.08 6.52 29.10
N HIS A 110 -6.08 6.72 30.43
CA HIS A 110 -6.10 5.60 31.38
C HIS A 110 -7.35 4.73 31.22
N GLN A 111 -8.53 5.34 31.03
CA GLN A 111 -9.76 4.61 30.78
C GLN A 111 -9.71 3.83 29.46
N THR A 112 -9.15 4.42 28.40
CA THR A 112 -8.96 3.75 27.11
C THR A 112 -8.07 2.52 27.24
N VAL A 113 -6.89 2.65 27.84
CA VAL A 113 -5.94 1.54 28.03
C VAL A 113 -6.53 0.44 28.92
N LYS A 114 -7.32 0.81 29.93
CA LYS A 114 -8.01 -0.16 30.80
C LYS A 114 -9.05 -0.99 30.04
N ARG A 115 -9.70 -0.40 29.03
CA ARG A 115 -10.74 -1.05 28.21
C ARG A 115 -10.18 -1.87 27.05
N MET A 116 -8.93 -1.66 26.66
CA MET A 116 -8.27 -2.50 25.66
C MET A 116 -8.11 -3.92 26.15
N SER A 117 -8.23 -4.89 25.26
CA SER A 117 -7.92 -6.28 25.61
C SER A 117 -6.46 -6.40 26.06
N ASN A 118 -6.16 -7.38 26.91
CA ASN A 118 -4.77 -7.66 27.30
C ASN A 118 -3.89 -7.95 26.07
N PHE A 119 -4.46 -8.57 25.05
CA PHE A 119 -3.81 -8.87 23.78
C PHE A 119 -3.36 -7.63 23.02
N VAL A 120 -4.24 -6.64 22.86
CA VAL A 120 -3.94 -5.38 22.17
C VAL A 120 -2.80 -4.62 22.89
N ARG A 121 -2.85 -4.58 24.23
CA ARG A 121 -1.79 -3.99 25.07
C ARG A 121 -0.45 -4.72 24.97
N GLN A 122 -0.49 -6.03 24.76
CA GLN A 122 0.68 -6.88 24.60
C GLN A 122 1.33 -6.72 23.22
N ILE A 123 0.51 -6.65 22.16
CA ILE A 123 1.00 -6.39 20.80
C ILE A 123 1.66 -5.02 20.75
N ASP A 124 1.00 -3.97 21.24
CA ASP A 124 1.58 -2.61 21.26
C ASP A 124 2.98 -2.58 21.89
N PHE A 125 3.18 -3.33 22.97
CA PHE A 125 4.49 -3.44 23.62
C PHE A 125 5.56 -4.18 22.79
N ALA A 126 5.15 -5.03 21.85
CA ALA A 126 6.03 -5.83 21.00
C ALA A 126 6.29 -5.23 19.61
N LEU A 127 5.55 -4.19 19.23
CA LEU A 127 5.74 -3.45 17.98
C LEU A 127 6.94 -2.51 18.09
N ASP A 128 7.82 -2.53 17.08
CA ASP A 128 8.95 -1.59 16.97
C ASP A 128 8.66 -0.56 15.87
N TRP A 129 8.95 0.71 16.13
CA TRP A 129 8.60 1.82 15.24
C TRP A 129 9.86 2.38 14.60
N GLN A 130 9.87 2.49 13.28
CA GLN A 130 11.04 2.93 12.53
C GLN A 130 10.69 4.06 11.58
N MET A 131 11.49 5.13 11.63
CA MET A 131 11.41 6.25 10.72
C MET A 131 12.52 6.12 9.67
N LEU A 132 12.12 6.12 8.41
CA LEU A 132 13.00 6.01 7.24
C LEU A 132 12.97 7.33 6.48
N GLU A 133 14.15 7.90 6.25
CA GLU A 133 14.28 9.06 5.35
C GLU A 133 14.15 8.61 3.89
N ALA A 134 13.66 9.51 3.05
CA ALA A 134 13.59 9.33 1.61
C ALA A 134 14.92 8.79 1.04
N GLY A 135 14.84 7.73 0.24
CA GLY A 135 15.99 7.09 -0.40
C GLY A 135 16.65 5.97 0.40
N LYS A 136 16.44 5.88 1.72
CA LYS A 136 17.00 4.80 2.55
C LYS A 136 16.31 3.45 2.28
N ALA A 137 17.06 2.36 2.43
CA ALA A 137 16.52 1.01 2.30
C ALA A 137 15.89 0.56 3.62
N LEU A 138 14.68 0.02 3.56
CA LEU A 138 14.06 -0.71 4.65
C LEU A 138 14.78 -2.06 4.86
N PHE A 139 14.99 -2.79 3.77
CA PHE A 139 15.83 -3.99 3.70
C PHE A 139 16.35 -4.19 2.27
N ARG A 140 17.37 -5.02 2.11
CA ARG A 140 18.00 -5.35 0.83
C ARG A 140 17.70 -6.78 0.41
N GLN A 141 17.82 -7.02 -0.89
CA GLN A 141 17.71 -8.35 -1.49
C GLN A 141 18.80 -9.27 -0.90
N GLY A 142 18.41 -10.47 -0.48
CA GLY A 142 19.27 -11.43 0.23
C GLY A 142 19.33 -11.26 1.74
N ASP A 143 18.74 -10.19 2.30
CA ASP A 143 18.64 -10.06 3.76
C ASP A 143 17.75 -11.17 4.35
N THR A 144 17.91 -11.45 5.63
CA THR A 144 17.05 -12.42 6.33
C THR A 144 15.63 -11.87 6.55
N SER A 145 14.64 -12.76 6.54
CA SER A 145 13.22 -12.42 6.67
C SER A 145 12.71 -12.65 8.11
N ASP A 146 13.17 -11.81 9.03
CA ASP A 146 12.85 -11.92 10.46
C ASP A 146 11.57 -11.16 10.89
N SER A 147 11.00 -10.35 9.99
CA SER A 147 10.00 -9.35 10.36
C SER A 147 9.09 -8.91 9.20
N ILE A 148 7.86 -8.53 9.55
CA ILE A 148 6.89 -7.91 8.65
C ILE A 148 6.84 -6.42 8.97
N PHE A 149 6.65 -5.58 7.96
CA PHE A 149 6.51 -4.14 8.16
C PHE A 149 5.11 -3.68 7.74
N ILE A 150 4.54 -2.76 8.49
CA ILE A 150 3.31 -2.04 8.12
C ILE A 150 3.71 -0.60 7.81
N VAL A 151 3.36 -0.10 6.64
CA VAL A 151 3.55 1.32 6.30
C VAL A 151 2.46 2.13 6.97
N LEU A 152 2.83 3.00 7.89
CA LEU A 152 1.90 3.86 8.61
C LEU A 152 1.69 5.16 7.86
N THR A 153 2.81 5.81 7.50
CA THR A 153 2.84 7.03 6.70
C THR A 153 4.04 6.94 5.76
N GLY A 154 3.97 7.57 4.59
CA GLY A 154 5.03 7.45 3.58
C GLY A 154 4.75 6.44 2.48
N ARG A 155 5.79 6.16 1.70
CA ARG A 155 5.70 5.30 0.51
C ARG A 155 7.02 4.59 0.27
N LEU A 156 6.94 3.29 0.00
CA LEU A 156 8.08 2.42 -0.26
C LEU A 156 8.05 1.87 -1.69
N ARG A 157 9.23 1.57 -2.24
CA ARG A 157 9.42 1.01 -3.58
C ARG A 157 10.28 -0.25 -3.50
N SER A 158 9.77 -1.34 -4.04
CA SER A 158 10.45 -2.64 -4.17
C SER A 158 11.15 -2.76 -5.52
N VAL A 159 12.45 -3.03 -5.50
CA VAL A 159 13.28 -3.23 -6.70
C VAL A 159 14.05 -4.54 -6.63
N ILE A 160 14.13 -5.25 -7.75
CA ILE A 160 15.04 -6.40 -7.94
C ILE A 160 16.29 -5.90 -8.64
N THR A 161 17.45 -6.34 -8.17
CA THR A 161 18.72 -6.07 -8.85
C THR A 161 19.13 -7.32 -9.62
N SER A 162 19.13 -7.23 -10.96
CA SER A 162 19.58 -8.31 -11.84
C SER A 162 21.11 -8.45 -11.80
N ALA A 163 21.65 -9.60 -12.22
CA ALA A 163 23.08 -9.90 -12.15
C ALA A 163 24.00 -8.87 -12.86
N GLY A 164 23.47 -8.13 -13.84
CA GLY A 164 24.16 -7.01 -14.52
C GLY A 164 24.05 -5.65 -13.80
N GLY A 165 23.57 -5.58 -12.56
CA GLY A 165 23.42 -4.34 -11.79
C GLY A 165 22.20 -3.48 -12.17
N LYS A 166 21.44 -3.88 -13.20
CA LYS A 166 20.18 -3.24 -13.60
C LYS A 166 19.13 -3.45 -12.51
N LYS A 167 18.52 -2.36 -12.05
CA LYS A 167 17.42 -2.38 -11.06
C LYS A 167 16.09 -2.32 -11.79
N GLU A 168 15.23 -3.28 -11.51
CA GLU A 168 13.88 -3.38 -12.07
C GLU A 168 12.84 -3.16 -10.96
N LEU A 169 11.86 -2.31 -11.24
CA LEU A 169 10.76 -2.02 -10.32
C LEU A 169 9.83 -3.24 -10.27
N VAL A 170 9.55 -3.73 -9.06
CA VAL A 170 8.62 -4.84 -8.85
C VAL A 170 7.28 -4.34 -8.37
N ASN A 171 7.29 -3.47 -7.36
CA ASN A 171 6.08 -3.01 -6.69
C ASN A 171 6.32 -1.72 -5.89
N GLU A 172 5.26 -1.04 -5.50
CA GLU A 172 5.27 0.03 -4.51
C GLU A 172 4.32 -0.29 -3.36
N PHE A 173 4.57 0.30 -2.20
CA PHE A 173 3.75 0.13 -1.00
C PHE A 173 3.38 1.49 -0.42
N GLY A 174 2.08 1.72 -0.25
CA GLY A 174 1.51 2.91 0.39
C GLY A 174 1.09 2.67 1.83
N ARG A 175 0.48 3.68 2.46
CA ARG A 175 -0.09 3.59 3.82
C ARG A 175 -1.07 2.42 3.95
N GLY A 176 -0.99 1.73 5.08
CA GLY A 176 -1.80 0.57 5.45
C GLY A 176 -1.30 -0.76 4.87
N GLU A 177 -0.30 -0.74 3.99
CA GLU A 177 0.17 -1.95 3.31
C GLU A 177 1.24 -2.72 4.09
N LEU A 178 1.21 -4.04 3.94
CA LEU A 178 2.16 -4.98 4.55
C LEU A 178 3.34 -5.24 3.60
N VAL A 179 4.55 -5.17 4.12
CA VAL A 179 5.80 -5.38 3.39
C VAL A 179 6.60 -6.54 3.98
N GLY A 180 7.12 -7.42 3.12
CA GLY A 180 8.04 -8.50 3.51
C GLY A 180 7.36 -9.73 4.14
N ILE A 181 6.04 -9.83 4.01
CA ILE A 181 5.23 -10.88 4.63
C ILE A 181 5.33 -12.24 3.96
N VAL A 182 5.53 -12.27 2.64
CA VAL A 182 5.69 -13.53 1.89
C VAL A 182 6.92 -14.26 2.41
N GLU A 183 8.05 -13.56 2.47
CA GLU A 183 9.34 -14.10 2.85
C GLU A 183 9.38 -14.59 4.29
N VAL A 184 8.69 -13.90 5.21
CA VAL A 184 8.57 -14.32 6.62
C VAL A 184 7.75 -15.61 6.75
N LEU A 185 6.67 -15.75 5.98
CA LEU A 185 5.82 -16.95 6.03
C LEU A 185 6.46 -18.15 5.33
N THR A 186 7.20 -17.92 4.25
CA THR A 186 7.93 -18.97 3.52
C THR A 186 9.30 -19.27 4.12
N GLN A 187 9.77 -18.49 5.09
CA GLN A 187 11.11 -18.58 5.68
C GLN A 187 12.22 -18.53 4.61
N THR A 188 12.04 -17.67 3.60
CA THR A 188 13.02 -17.45 2.52
C THR A 188 13.68 -16.09 2.70
N GLU A 189 14.87 -15.89 2.14
CA GLU A 189 15.53 -14.57 2.11
C GLU A 189 14.69 -13.51 1.38
N ARG A 190 14.98 -12.23 1.64
CA ARG A 190 14.33 -11.10 0.97
C ARG A 190 14.54 -11.19 -0.54
N ALA A 191 13.46 -11.34 -1.30
CA ALA A 191 13.55 -11.45 -2.76
C ALA A 191 13.89 -10.11 -3.44
N THR A 192 13.64 -8.99 -2.76
CA THR A 192 13.73 -7.64 -3.32
C THR A 192 14.39 -6.67 -2.35
N THR A 193 14.92 -5.56 -2.86
CA THR A 193 15.35 -4.41 -2.05
C THR A 193 14.20 -3.42 -1.94
N VAL A 194 13.81 -3.04 -0.73
CA VAL A 194 12.74 -2.05 -0.51
C VAL A 194 13.33 -0.73 -0.05
N LEU A 195 12.99 0.35 -0.76
CA LEU A 195 13.52 1.70 -0.57
C LEU A 195 12.40 2.68 -0.24
N ALA A 196 12.62 3.62 0.67
CA ALA A 196 11.70 4.72 0.89
C ALA A 196 11.73 5.70 -0.30
N ILE A 197 10.55 6.05 -0.83
CA ILE A 197 10.39 7.07 -1.88
C ILE A 197 10.40 8.46 -1.26
N ARG A 198 9.70 8.61 -0.12
CA ARG A 198 9.65 9.79 0.73
C ARG A 198 9.89 9.41 2.19
N ASP A 199 9.97 10.40 3.07
CA ASP A 199 10.08 10.15 4.51
C ASP A 199 8.88 9.28 4.95
N THR A 200 9.20 8.12 5.54
CA THR A 200 8.26 7.01 5.75
C THR A 200 8.36 6.50 7.19
N GLU A 201 7.22 6.28 7.82
CA GLU A 201 7.09 5.65 9.12
C GLU A 201 6.55 4.23 8.95
N VAL A 202 7.25 3.24 9.49
CA VAL A 202 6.84 1.84 9.47
C VAL A 202 6.80 1.25 10.87
N THR A 203 5.87 0.33 11.07
CA THR A 203 5.85 -0.55 12.23
C THR A 203 6.42 -1.90 11.86
N LYS A 204 7.44 -2.34 12.61
CA LYS A 204 8.05 -3.67 12.51
C LYS A 204 7.34 -4.65 13.44
N ILE A 205 6.86 -5.75 12.86
CA ILE A 205 6.26 -6.91 13.53
C ILE A 205 7.26 -8.06 13.44
N PRO A 206 7.87 -8.49 14.56
CA PRO A 206 8.76 -9.65 14.58
C PRO A 206 8.04 -10.94 14.16
N SER A 207 8.73 -11.83 13.45
CA SER A 207 8.18 -13.12 13.03
C SER A 207 7.71 -13.98 14.21
N GLU A 208 8.38 -13.86 15.36
CA GLU A 208 8.01 -14.56 16.60
C GLU A 208 6.66 -14.07 17.13
N LEU A 209 6.40 -12.75 17.04
CA LEU A 209 5.10 -12.19 17.43
C LEU A 209 3.99 -12.76 16.56
N LEU A 210 4.22 -12.87 15.24
CA LEU A 210 3.27 -13.47 14.31
C LEU A 210 3.00 -14.95 14.62
N ALA A 211 4.05 -15.73 14.89
CA ALA A 211 3.91 -17.13 15.27
C ALA A 211 3.09 -17.29 16.57
N LEU A 212 3.22 -16.35 17.50
CA LEU A 212 2.45 -16.33 18.73
C LEU A 212 0.98 -15.93 18.51
N ILE A 213 0.73 -14.92 17.66
CA ILE A 213 -0.62 -14.57 17.22
C ILE A 213 -1.29 -15.76 16.53
N LYS A 214 -0.55 -16.50 15.70
CA LYS A 214 -1.03 -17.74 15.05
C LYS A 214 -1.54 -18.77 16.04
N LEU A 215 -0.83 -18.96 17.16
CA LEU A 215 -1.20 -19.94 18.18
C LEU A 215 -2.44 -19.54 18.97
N ARG A 216 -2.59 -18.24 19.26
CA ARG A 216 -3.69 -17.73 20.10
C ARG A 216 -4.96 -17.42 19.30
N TYR A 217 -4.78 -16.86 18.10
CA TYR A 217 -5.85 -16.51 17.19
C TYR A 217 -5.55 -17.07 15.79
N PRO A 218 -5.71 -18.39 15.59
CA PRO A 218 -5.48 -19.03 14.30
C PRO A 218 -6.27 -18.36 13.17
N GLN A 219 -7.46 -17.82 13.49
CA GLN A 219 -8.33 -17.09 12.57
C GLN A 219 -7.67 -15.84 11.99
N VAL A 220 -6.85 -15.10 12.77
CA VAL A 220 -6.15 -13.89 12.31
C VAL A 220 -5.11 -14.25 11.26
N VAL A 221 -4.35 -15.32 11.50
CA VAL A 221 -3.32 -15.77 10.56
C VAL A 221 -3.92 -16.45 9.32
N ALA A 222 -5.01 -17.19 9.48
CA ALA A 222 -5.79 -17.69 8.33
C ALA A 222 -6.27 -16.54 7.44
N ARG A 223 -6.70 -15.42 8.05
CA ARG A 223 -7.11 -14.22 7.33
C ARG A 223 -5.95 -13.45 6.71
N LEU A 224 -4.81 -13.34 7.37
CA LEU A 224 -3.59 -12.78 6.79
C LEU A 224 -3.14 -13.62 5.59
N ILE A 225 -3.11 -14.95 5.72
CA ILE A 225 -2.83 -15.87 4.61
C ILE A 225 -3.86 -15.71 3.50
N HIS A 226 -5.13 -15.47 3.82
CA HIS A 226 -6.16 -15.20 2.82
C HIS A 226 -5.92 -13.88 2.05
N LEU A 227 -5.62 -12.78 2.76
CA LEU A 227 -5.28 -11.47 2.17
C LEU A 227 -4.01 -11.55 1.31
N LEU A 228 -3.07 -12.41 1.71
CA LEU A 228 -1.88 -12.70 0.94
C LEU A 228 -2.16 -13.63 -0.21
N GLY A 229 -3.02 -14.64 -0.06
CA GLY A 229 -3.41 -15.55 -1.13
C GLY A 229 -3.98 -14.76 -2.31
N THR A 230 -4.83 -13.77 -2.06
CA THR A 230 -5.37 -12.89 -3.10
C THR A 230 -4.30 -12.03 -3.79
N ARG A 231 -3.35 -11.45 -3.02
CA ARG A 231 -2.24 -10.63 -3.60
C ARG A 231 -1.17 -11.48 -4.28
N ILE A 232 -0.82 -12.60 -3.68
CA ILE A 232 0.19 -13.56 -4.13
C ILE A 232 -0.32 -14.29 -5.36
N LEU A 233 -1.58 -14.77 -5.41
CA LEU A 233 -2.14 -15.42 -6.60
C LEU A 233 -2.24 -14.44 -7.79
N GLY A 234 -2.57 -13.17 -7.53
CA GLY A 234 -2.45 -12.11 -8.56
C GLY A 234 -1.01 -11.92 -9.06
N SER A 235 -0.01 -12.02 -8.18
CA SER A 235 1.41 -11.93 -8.54
C SER A 235 2.04 -13.26 -9.05
N LEU A 236 1.47 -14.42 -8.72
CA LEU A 236 1.96 -15.76 -9.09
C LEU A 236 1.39 -16.24 -10.43
N GLN A 237 0.14 -15.85 -10.77
CA GLN A 237 -0.34 -15.95 -12.15
C GLN A 237 0.58 -15.16 -13.10
N GLN A 238 1.20 -14.07 -12.62
CA GLN A 238 2.21 -13.32 -13.36
C GLN A 238 3.60 -13.98 -13.34
N ARG A 239 4.04 -14.63 -12.26
CA ARG A 239 5.34 -15.36 -12.26
C ARG A 239 5.35 -16.53 -13.24
N ASN A 240 4.22 -17.20 -13.46
CA ASN A 240 4.11 -18.20 -14.53
C ASN A 240 4.05 -17.56 -15.93
N ASN A 241 3.60 -16.31 -16.07
CA ASN A 241 3.73 -15.55 -17.31
C ASN A 241 5.18 -15.11 -17.58
N ILE A 242 5.99 -14.80 -16.57
CA ILE A 242 7.41 -14.44 -16.76
C ILE A 242 8.21 -15.61 -17.36
N ASN A 243 7.95 -16.86 -16.96
CA ASN A 243 8.65 -18.01 -17.52
C ASN A 243 8.15 -18.46 -18.91
N LEU A 244 6.95 -18.05 -19.33
CA LEU A 244 6.48 -18.21 -20.72
C LEU A 244 6.81 -16.99 -21.61
N GLN A 245 7.23 -15.87 -21.02
CA GLN A 245 7.67 -14.64 -21.71
C GLN A 245 9.19 -14.54 -21.89
N ALA A 246 9.98 -15.45 -21.31
CA ALA A 246 11.44 -15.50 -21.52
C ALA A 246 11.85 -15.83 -22.97
N SER A 247 10.91 -16.17 -23.86
CA SER A 247 11.10 -16.28 -25.32
C SER A 247 10.72 -15.01 -26.10
N VAL A 248 10.28 -13.94 -25.43
CA VAL A 248 9.98 -12.65 -26.05
C VAL A 248 11.07 -11.66 -25.62
N SER A 249 12.15 -11.64 -26.39
CA SER A 249 13.16 -10.59 -26.32
C SER A 249 12.50 -9.22 -26.58
N MET A 250 12.23 -8.49 -25.51
CA MET A 250 11.76 -7.10 -25.56
C MET A 250 12.97 -6.19 -25.69
N ASP A 251 13.25 -5.73 -26.92
CA ASP A 251 14.20 -4.66 -27.15
C ASP A 251 13.65 -3.30 -26.69
N ASN A 252 14.57 -2.44 -26.26
CA ASN A 252 14.36 -1.11 -25.70
C ASN A 252 13.42 -0.24 -26.55
N ASP A 253 12.33 0.29 -25.97
CA ASP A 253 12.06 1.74 -26.04
C ASP A 253 10.87 2.29 -25.22
N MET A 254 10.04 1.49 -24.56
CA MET A 254 9.22 2.01 -23.45
C MET A 254 9.09 0.96 -22.37
N LYS A 255 9.69 1.23 -21.20
CA LYS A 255 9.40 0.46 -20.00
C LYS A 255 7.90 0.62 -19.72
N MET A 256 7.11 -0.43 -19.93
CA MET A 256 5.77 -0.54 -19.34
C MET A 256 5.95 -0.67 -17.82
N GLU A 257 6.32 0.43 -17.17
CA GLU A 257 6.20 0.58 -15.74
C GLU A 257 4.71 0.49 -15.43
N ARG A 258 4.31 -0.48 -14.60
CA ARG A 258 2.95 -0.53 -14.04
C ARG A 258 2.56 0.87 -13.60
N SER A 259 1.37 1.33 -13.97
CA SER A 259 0.80 2.58 -13.46
C SER A 259 0.93 2.60 -11.92
N THR A 260 1.86 3.41 -11.44
CA THR A 260 2.21 3.65 -10.02
C THR A 260 1.12 4.42 -9.28
N VAL A 261 -0.06 4.56 -9.88
CA VAL A 261 -1.11 5.49 -9.44
C VAL A 261 -2.02 4.88 -8.36
N ALA A 262 -1.87 3.59 -8.04
CA ALA A 262 -2.59 2.99 -6.92
C ALA A 262 -2.17 3.66 -5.59
N ASN A 263 -3.16 4.16 -4.84
CA ASN A 263 -3.02 4.66 -3.47
C ASN A 263 -2.13 5.92 -3.32
N LEU A 264 -2.26 6.92 -4.20
CA LEU A 264 -1.69 8.26 -3.96
C LEU A 264 -2.42 8.93 -2.79
N ALA A 265 -1.67 9.46 -1.82
CA ALA A 265 -2.24 10.22 -0.70
C ALA A 265 -1.89 11.71 -0.79
N THR A 266 -0.76 12.04 -1.39
CA THR A 266 -0.21 13.41 -1.42
C THR A 266 0.20 13.85 -2.81
N ILE A 267 -0.21 15.06 -3.21
CA ILE A 267 0.12 15.64 -4.51
C ILE A 267 0.72 17.02 -4.33
N ALA A 268 1.89 17.28 -4.90
CA ALA A 268 2.43 18.63 -5.04
C ALA A 268 2.03 19.23 -6.38
N ILE A 269 1.59 20.49 -6.37
CA ILE A 269 1.20 21.23 -7.58
C ILE A 269 2.18 22.36 -7.79
N VAL A 270 2.87 22.33 -8.93
CA VAL A 270 3.97 23.24 -9.28
C VAL A 270 3.63 23.94 -10.60
N PRO A 271 3.76 25.28 -10.68
CA PRO A 271 3.60 25.99 -11.94
C PRO A 271 4.91 25.98 -12.75
N VAL A 272 4.82 25.88 -14.07
CA VAL A 272 5.98 26.09 -14.98
C VAL A 272 6.38 27.57 -15.00
N THR A 273 5.39 28.47 -15.05
CA THR A 273 5.56 29.93 -15.17
C THR A 273 4.65 30.68 -14.21
N GLU A 274 4.95 31.96 -13.92
CA GLU A 274 4.18 32.79 -12.98
C GLU A 274 2.76 33.15 -13.45
N ASP A 275 2.47 33.06 -14.75
CA ASP A 275 1.16 33.33 -15.33
C ASP A 275 0.18 32.16 -15.18
N VAL A 276 0.64 30.98 -14.78
CA VAL A 276 -0.22 29.83 -14.49
C VAL A 276 -1.11 30.13 -13.29
N PRO A 277 -2.45 30.04 -13.41
CA PRO A 277 -3.38 30.35 -12.33
C PRO A 277 -3.45 29.20 -11.31
N LEU A 278 -2.34 28.93 -10.62
CA LEU A 278 -2.12 27.77 -9.76
C LEU A 278 -3.17 27.63 -8.66
N THR A 279 -3.58 28.75 -8.05
CA THR A 279 -4.61 28.74 -7.00
C THR A 279 -5.97 28.32 -7.54
N ASN A 280 -6.35 28.82 -8.72
CA ASN A 280 -7.63 28.47 -9.35
C ASN A 280 -7.62 26.99 -9.76
N PHE A 281 -6.51 26.53 -10.35
CA PHE A 281 -6.31 25.12 -10.70
C PHE A 281 -6.43 24.21 -9.47
N ALA A 282 -5.74 24.52 -8.38
CA ALA A 282 -5.76 23.70 -7.17
C ALA A 282 -7.15 23.65 -6.52
N LEU A 283 -7.92 24.74 -6.56
CA LEU A 283 -9.31 24.77 -6.05
C LEU A 283 -10.27 23.99 -6.94
N GLU A 284 -10.13 24.09 -8.27
CA GLU A 284 -10.94 23.30 -9.21
C GLU A 284 -10.65 21.80 -9.08
N LEU A 285 -9.37 21.42 -8.92
CA LEU A 285 -8.98 20.04 -8.66
C LEU A 285 -9.50 19.55 -7.31
N GLN A 286 -9.43 20.39 -6.26
CA GLN A 286 -10.02 20.08 -4.97
C GLN A 286 -11.53 19.83 -5.08
N HIS A 287 -12.26 20.64 -5.85
CA HIS A 287 -13.70 20.45 -6.09
C HIS A 287 -13.99 19.09 -6.71
N ALA A 288 -13.21 18.71 -7.73
CA ALA A 288 -13.35 17.42 -8.41
C ALA A 288 -13.03 16.24 -7.48
N LEU A 289 -11.96 16.34 -6.68
CA LEU A 289 -11.55 15.29 -5.74
C LEU A 289 -12.54 15.10 -4.57
N LEU A 290 -13.19 16.17 -4.11
CA LEU A 290 -14.20 16.10 -3.05
C LEU A 290 -15.41 15.21 -3.41
N ALA A 291 -15.70 15.02 -4.70
CA ALA A 291 -16.74 14.10 -5.14
C ALA A 291 -16.34 12.61 -5.01
N ILE A 292 -15.04 12.32 -4.89
CA ILE A 292 -14.50 10.97 -4.73
C ILE A 292 -14.18 10.69 -3.25
N GLY A 293 -13.63 11.68 -2.53
CA GLY A 293 -13.37 11.56 -1.10
C GLY A 293 -12.84 12.83 -0.42
N PRO A 294 -12.72 12.82 0.92
CA PRO A 294 -12.26 13.98 1.68
C PRO A 294 -10.90 14.47 1.20
N THR A 295 -10.81 15.74 0.82
CA THR A 295 -9.60 16.34 0.22
C THR A 295 -9.31 17.71 0.80
N VAL A 296 -8.05 17.96 1.15
CA VAL A 296 -7.60 19.26 1.68
C VAL A 296 -6.49 19.87 0.83
N ARG A 297 -6.57 21.19 0.64
CA ARG A 297 -5.51 21.99 0.01
C ARG A 297 -4.70 22.73 1.05
N LEU A 298 -3.38 22.54 1.03
CA LEU A 298 -2.43 23.15 1.95
C LEU A 298 -1.56 24.19 1.23
N THR A 299 -1.38 25.33 1.88
CA THR A 299 -0.55 26.46 1.42
C THR A 299 0.30 26.96 2.57
N PRO A 300 1.39 27.73 2.29
CA PRO A 300 2.20 28.32 3.35
C PRO A 300 1.38 29.13 4.36
N ASP A 301 0.34 29.84 3.90
CA ASP A 301 -0.51 30.67 4.76
C ASP A 301 -1.38 29.84 5.70
N ILE A 302 -1.94 28.72 5.23
CA ILE A 302 -2.69 27.78 6.07
C ILE A 302 -1.77 27.18 7.13
N VAL A 303 -0.57 26.78 6.73
CA VAL A 303 0.43 26.23 7.66
C VAL A 303 0.84 27.28 8.70
N ARG A 304 1.12 28.53 8.29
CA ARG A 304 1.48 29.61 9.21
C ARG A 304 0.33 30.00 10.13
N ALA A 305 -0.91 30.03 9.64
CA ALA A 305 -2.09 30.30 10.46
C ALA A 305 -2.32 29.21 11.51
N ARG A 306 -2.01 27.94 11.19
CA ARG A 306 -2.24 26.81 12.07
C ARG A 306 -1.08 26.50 13.03
N LEU A 307 0.15 26.60 12.56
CA LEU A 307 1.37 26.21 13.29
C LEU A 307 2.21 27.42 13.75
N GLY A 308 1.90 28.63 13.28
CA GLY A 308 2.65 29.86 13.57
C GLY A 308 3.69 30.20 12.51
N THR A 309 4.22 31.42 12.54
CA THR A 309 5.13 31.97 11.51
C THR A 309 6.47 31.23 11.40
N ALA A 310 6.99 30.68 12.51
CA ALA A 310 8.23 29.91 12.58
C ALA A 310 8.05 28.41 12.23
N ALA A 311 6.87 27.99 11.73
CA ALA A 311 6.58 26.59 11.44
C ALA A 311 7.44 25.99 10.30
N LEU A 312 7.95 26.83 9.41
CA LEU A 312 8.79 26.43 8.28
C LEU A 312 10.30 26.53 8.57
N ASP A 313 10.68 26.78 9.83
CA ASP A 313 12.08 26.78 10.27
C ASP A 313 12.50 25.38 10.73
N GLY A 314 13.75 24.98 10.46
CA GLY A 314 14.23 23.61 10.67
C GLY A 314 14.09 23.09 12.11
N VAL A 315 14.08 23.98 13.10
CA VAL A 315 13.87 23.61 14.52
C VAL A 315 12.45 23.08 14.77
N ASN A 316 11.47 23.41 13.92
CA ASN A 316 10.07 22.98 14.03
C ASN A 316 9.68 21.93 12.96
N GLU A 317 10.62 21.38 12.19
CA GLU A 317 10.34 20.46 11.07
C GLU A 317 9.57 19.21 11.52
N PHE A 318 9.93 18.64 12.67
CA PHE A 318 9.19 17.52 13.28
C PHE A 318 7.72 17.87 13.59
N ARG A 319 7.42 19.12 13.96
CA ARG A 319 6.04 19.55 14.24
C ARG A 319 5.24 19.67 12.95
N LEU A 320 5.85 20.20 11.89
CA LEU A 320 5.23 20.30 10.58
C LEU A 320 4.93 18.90 10.03
N PHE A 321 5.93 18.00 10.05
CA PHE A 321 5.79 16.61 9.63
C PHE A 321 4.61 15.91 10.32
N ASN A 322 4.57 15.90 11.66
CA ASN A 322 3.47 15.25 12.39
C ASN A 322 2.09 15.82 12.05
N TRP A 323 1.99 17.14 11.84
CA TRP A 323 0.71 17.74 11.49
C TRP A 323 0.28 17.39 10.06
N LEU A 324 1.23 17.30 9.13
CA LEU A 324 0.98 16.85 7.76
C LEU A 324 0.58 15.37 7.72
N SER A 325 1.25 14.51 8.49
CA SER A 325 0.84 13.11 8.66
C SER A 325 -0.61 13.01 9.16
N GLN A 326 -1.01 13.84 10.13
CA GLN A 326 -2.41 13.91 10.56
C GLN A 326 -3.37 14.38 9.47
N GLN A 327 -2.93 15.25 8.55
CA GLN A 327 -3.77 15.64 7.40
C GLN A 327 -3.91 14.49 6.41
N GLU A 328 -2.85 13.73 6.18
CA GLU A 328 -2.88 12.49 5.40
C GLU A 328 -3.84 11.49 6.04
N ASP A 329 -3.87 11.36 7.37
CA ASP A 329 -4.80 10.43 8.06
C ASP A 329 -6.27 10.78 7.85
N ILE A 330 -6.61 12.07 8.00
CA ILE A 330 -7.99 12.58 7.92
C ILE A 330 -8.53 12.62 6.48
N HIS A 331 -7.67 12.86 5.49
CA HIS A 331 -8.08 13.10 4.11
C HIS A 331 -7.57 11.99 3.19
N ARG A 332 -8.43 11.56 2.27
CA ARG A 332 -8.02 10.63 1.20
C ARG A 332 -6.91 11.24 0.33
N MET A 333 -7.00 12.54 0.05
CA MET A 333 -5.97 13.28 -0.69
C MET A 333 -5.58 14.60 -0.03
N VAL A 334 -4.29 14.88 -0.01
CA VAL A 334 -3.70 16.15 0.42
C VAL A 334 -3.03 16.83 -0.77
N LEU A 335 -3.51 18.02 -1.14
CA LEU A 335 -2.93 18.86 -2.18
C LEU A 335 -1.97 19.89 -1.59
N TYR A 336 -0.69 19.73 -1.87
CA TYR A 336 0.36 20.69 -1.56
C TYR A 336 0.49 21.72 -2.69
N GLN A 337 -0.03 22.93 -2.48
CA GLN A 337 0.17 24.02 -3.44
C GLN A 337 1.53 24.68 -3.19
N CYS A 338 2.45 24.56 -4.14
CA CYS A 338 3.77 25.16 -4.07
C CYS A 338 3.74 26.68 -4.36
N ASP A 339 4.78 27.39 -3.93
CA ASP A 339 5.04 28.76 -4.37
C ASP A 339 5.63 28.74 -5.79
N HIS A 340 5.61 29.86 -6.51
CA HIS A 340 6.22 29.99 -7.85
C HIS A 340 7.74 29.82 -7.84
N GLN A 341 8.38 30.14 -6.72
CA GLN A 341 9.81 29.96 -6.51
C GLN A 341 10.06 28.83 -5.51
N LEU A 342 11.29 28.30 -5.50
CA LEU A 342 11.69 27.22 -4.61
C LEU A 342 11.87 27.71 -3.16
N SER A 343 10.74 27.93 -2.47
CA SER A 343 10.71 28.26 -1.05
C SER A 343 10.98 27.03 -0.17
N LYS A 344 11.20 27.25 1.14
CA LYS A 344 11.29 26.13 2.12
C LYS A 344 10.04 25.25 2.10
N TRP A 345 8.86 25.85 1.87
CA TRP A 345 7.61 25.14 1.73
C TRP A 345 7.59 24.29 0.45
N SER A 346 7.90 24.89 -0.70
CA SER A 346 7.96 24.15 -1.97
C SER A 346 8.94 22.97 -1.90
N LYS A 347 10.14 23.14 -1.31
CA LYS A 347 11.09 22.03 -1.09
C LYS A 347 10.50 20.90 -0.25
N HIS A 348 9.74 21.24 0.80
CA HIS A 348 9.09 20.26 1.65
C HIS A 348 7.98 19.52 0.91
N CYS A 349 7.12 20.24 0.18
CA CYS A 349 6.06 19.65 -0.64
C CYS A 349 6.61 18.65 -1.66
N LEU A 350 7.70 19.00 -2.36
CA LEU A 350 8.32 18.12 -3.35
C LEU A 350 8.91 16.85 -2.72
N ARG A 351 9.43 16.92 -1.49
CA ARG A 351 9.94 15.74 -0.76
C ARG A 351 8.84 14.85 -0.21
N GLN A 352 7.70 15.42 0.17
CA GLN A 352 6.60 14.71 0.82
C GLN A 352 5.56 14.17 -0.18
N ALA A 353 5.54 14.67 -1.41
CA ALA A 353 4.53 14.27 -2.40
C ALA A 353 4.76 12.87 -2.97
N ASP A 354 3.68 12.12 -3.17
CA ASP A 354 3.68 10.86 -3.93
C ASP A 354 3.70 11.15 -5.45
N CYS A 355 3.00 12.21 -5.86
CA CYS A 355 2.93 12.70 -7.24
C CYS A 355 3.14 14.23 -7.31
N ILE A 356 3.87 14.68 -8.33
CA ILE A 356 4.10 16.09 -8.63
C ILE A 356 3.41 16.43 -9.95
N LEU A 357 2.41 17.30 -9.88
CA LEU A 357 1.74 17.89 -11.04
C LEU A 357 2.47 19.15 -11.46
N ILE A 358 3.01 19.14 -12.67
CA ILE A 358 3.66 20.28 -13.30
C ILE A 358 2.64 20.93 -14.23
N VAL A 359 2.17 22.11 -13.87
CA VAL A 359 1.05 22.78 -14.54
C VAL A 359 1.56 23.87 -15.46
N ALA A 360 1.21 23.79 -16.74
CA ALA A 360 1.58 24.76 -17.76
C ALA A 360 0.36 25.21 -18.58
N LEU A 361 0.46 26.40 -19.17
CA LEU A 361 -0.50 26.88 -20.16
C LEU A 361 -0.10 26.34 -21.54
N ALA A 362 -1.03 25.64 -22.21
CA ALA A 362 -0.72 24.96 -23.47
C ALA A 362 -0.46 25.90 -24.66
N ASP A 363 -0.88 27.17 -24.56
CA ASP A 363 -0.68 28.21 -25.58
C ASP A 363 0.67 28.95 -25.42
N LYS A 364 1.51 28.52 -24.47
CA LYS A 364 2.85 29.07 -24.22
C LYS A 364 3.95 28.17 -24.75
N GLU A 365 5.16 28.70 -24.82
CA GLU A 365 6.35 27.93 -25.23
C GLU A 365 6.73 26.89 -24.16
N PRO A 366 7.26 25.71 -24.57
CA PRO A 366 7.62 24.58 -23.70
C PRO A 366 8.90 24.83 -22.88
N THR A 367 8.92 25.91 -22.11
CA THR A 367 10.05 26.31 -21.25
C THR A 367 10.11 25.49 -19.97
N ILE A 368 11.30 25.36 -19.37
CA ILE A 368 11.50 24.70 -18.06
C ILE A 368 11.43 25.73 -16.94
N GLY A 369 10.51 25.52 -15.99
CA GLY A 369 10.33 26.40 -14.83
C GLY A 369 11.50 26.35 -13.82
N PRO A 370 11.60 27.33 -12.91
CA PRO A 370 12.70 27.40 -11.93
C PRO A 370 12.70 26.24 -10.94
N ILE A 371 11.52 25.75 -10.54
CA ILE A 371 11.38 24.60 -9.64
C ILE A 371 11.74 23.29 -10.36
N GLU A 372 11.43 23.19 -11.65
CA GLU A 372 11.74 22.01 -12.46
C GLU A 372 13.26 21.81 -12.63
N LYS A 373 14.02 22.90 -12.85
CA LYS A 373 15.49 22.85 -12.91
C LYS A 373 16.11 22.29 -11.62
N GLU A 374 15.48 22.56 -10.49
CA GLU A 374 15.92 22.07 -9.19
C GLU A 374 15.44 20.64 -8.92
N LEU A 375 14.31 20.21 -9.50
CA LEU A 375 13.83 18.83 -9.42
C LEU A 375 14.79 17.83 -10.08
N GLU A 376 15.54 18.24 -11.10
CA GLU A 376 16.60 17.39 -11.68
C GLU A 376 17.78 17.17 -10.73
N ASN A 377 18.05 18.16 -9.86
CA ASN A 377 19.15 18.11 -8.89
C ASN A 377 18.75 17.46 -7.56
N ILE A 378 17.47 17.53 -7.18
CA ILE A 378 16.96 16.90 -5.97
C ILE A 378 16.57 15.45 -6.32
N ALA A 379 17.07 14.48 -5.55
CA ALA A 379 16.75 13.05 -5.73
C ALA A 379 15.28 12.70 -5.34
N VAL A 380 14.31 13.43 -5.89
CA VAL A 380 12.87 13.19 -5.68
C VAL A 380 12.42 12.05 -6.57
N ARG A 381 12.08 10.92 -5.93
CA ARG A 381 11.61 9.70 -6.61
C ARG A 381 10.10 9.67 -6.87
N ALA A 382 9.39 10.74 -6.49
CA ALA A 382 7.97 10.92 -6.76
C ALA A 382 7.66 10.88 -8.26
N GLN A 383 6.44 10.43 -8.59
CA GLN A 383 5.89 10.46 -9.94
C GLN A 383 5.73 11.91 -10.40
N LYS A 384 6.00 12.17 -11.68
CA LYS A 384 5.94 13.53 -12.22
C LYS A 384 5.07 13.53 -13.46
N GLU A 385 4.01 14.32 -13.43
CA GLU A 385 3.03 14.39 -14.51
C GLU A 385 2.89 15.82 -15.00
N LEU A 386 2.83 15.98 -16.32
CA LEU A 386 2.62 17.28 -16.94
C LEU A 386 1.11 17.51 -17.15
N VAL A 387 0.63 18.68 -16.75
CA VAL A 387 -0.76 19.11 -16.94
C VAL A 387 -0.78 20.35 -17.83
N LEU A 388 -1.32 20.20 -19.04
CA LEU A 388 -1.44 21.26 -20.02
C LEU A 388 -2.86 21.83 -20.00
N LEU A 389 -2.96 23.10 -19.60
CA LEU A 389 -4.23 23.82 -19.48
C LEU A 389 -4.59 24.44 -20.83
N HIS A 390 -5.78 24.07 -21.32
CA HIS A 390 -6.35 24.59 -22.56
C HIS A 390 -7.56 25.46 -22.27
N ARG A 391 -7.85 26.40 -23.17
CA ARG A 391 -9.10 27.15 -23.14
C ARG A 391 -10.26 26.24 -23.51
N GLU A 392 -11.45 26.55 -23.00
CA GLU A 392 -12.67 25.77 -23.25
C GLU A 392 -13.05 25.68 -24.74
N ASP A 393 -12.68 26.70 -25.52
CA ASP A 393 -12.91 26.84 -26.96
C ASP A 393 -11.77 26.30 -27.84
N ALA A 394 -10.74 25.68 -27.25
CA ALA A 394 -9.66 25.08 -28.01
C ALA A 394 -10.14 23.88 -28.84
N GLU A 395 -9.73 23.80 -30.11
CA GLU A 395 -10.07 22.69 -31.01
C GLU A 395 -9.42 21.37 -30.58
N THR A 396 -8.12 21.25 -30.76
CA THR A 396 -7.30 20.09 -30.37
C THR A 396 -5.92 20.54 -29.88
N PRO A 397 -5.30 19.83 -28.91
CA PRO A 397 -3.92 20.05 -28.54
C PRO A 397 -3.00 19.86 -29.74
N ARG A 398 -1.83 20.51 -29.70
CA ARG A 398 -0.77 20.42 -30.71
C ARG A 398 0.57 20.66 -30.04
N ASN A 399 1.64 20.21 -30.69
CA ASN A 399 3.04 20.41 -30.27
C ASN A 399 3.34 19.82 -28.89
N THR A 400 2.61 18.79 -28.45
CA THR A 400 2.83 18.16 -27.14
C THR A 400 4.19 17.44 -27.10
N ALA A 401 4.66 16.93 -28.24
CA ALA A 401 5.99 16.33 -28.37
C ALA A 401 7.12 17.25 -27.88
N GLU A 402 7.05 18.56 -28.15
CA GLU A 402 8.07 19.52 -27.71
C GLU A 402 8.10 19.66 -26.18
N TRP A 403 6.92 19.64 -25.55
CA TRP A 403 6.80 19.67 -24.09
C TRP A 403 7.40 18.42 -23.43
N LEU A 404 7.20 17.25 -24.06
CA LEU A 404 7.67 15.95 -23.57
C LEU A 404 9.16 15.73 -23.81
N ASN A 405 9.68 16.12 -24.99
CA ASN A 405 11.09 15.92 -25.37
C ASN A 405 12.05 16.64 -24.42
N VAL A 406 11.67 17.82 -23.93
CA VAL A 406 12.47 18.58 -22.94
C VAL A 406 12.39 17.95 -21.54
N ARG A 407 11.44 17.04 -21.30
CA ARG A 407 11.13 16.44 -19.99
C ARG A 407 11.05 14.92 -20.07
N GLY A 408 12.09 14.26 -20.61
CA GLY A 408 12.16 12.80 -20.76
C GLY A 408 12.08 11.99 -19.44
N TRP A 409 12.02 12.66 -18.28
CA TRP A 409 11.82 12.06 -16.96
C TRP A 409 10.35 12.06 -16.48
N LEU A 410 9.41 12.62 -17.26
CA LEU A 410 7.98 12.57 -16.95
C LEU A 410 7.44 11.15 -17.05
N SER A 411 6.49 10.84 -16.18
CA SER A 411 5.78 9.57 -16.19
C SER A 411 4.57 9.59 -17.13
N SER A 412 3.89 10.74 -17.25
CA SER A 412 2.68 10.90 -18.07
C SER A 412 2.36 12.38 -18.31
N HIS A 413 1.38 12.65 -19.18
CA HIS A 413 0.83 13.99 -19.40
C HIS A 413 -0.70 13.98 -19.54
N HIS A 414 -1.31 15.13 -19.25
CA HIS A 414 -2.75 15.33 -19.27
C HIS A 414 -3.13 16.67 -19.92
N HIS A 415 -4.10 16.64 -20.83
CA HIS A 415 -4.69 17.86 -21.40
C HIS A 415 -6.04 18.19 -20.75
N LEU A 416 -6.18 19.38 -20.16
CA LEU A 416 -7.42 19.78 -19.50
C LEU A 416 -8.08 20.97 -20.20
N ARG A 417 -9.31 20.79 -20.69
CA ARG A 417 -10.15 21.92 -21.10
C ARG A 417 -10.66 22.64 -19.85
N CYS A 418 -10.20 23.87 -19.67
CA CYS A 418 -10.47 24.64 -18.47
C CYS A 418 -11.76 25.46 -18.61
N PRO A 419 -12.70 25.36 -17.66
CA PRO A 419 -13.80 26.31 -17.57
C PRO A 419 -13.27 27.75 -17.49
N LYS A 420 -13.96 28.70 -18.12
CA LYS A 420 -13.54 30.13 -18.14
C LYS A 420 -13.17 30.70 -16.76
N ARG A 421 -13.78 30.20 -15.69
CA ARG A 421 -13.48 30.63 -14.31
C ARG A 421 -12.06 30.30 -13.84
N VAL A 422 -11.42 29.26 -14.36
CA VAL A 422 -10.07 28.82 -13.97
C VAL A 422 -9.01 29.77 -14.53
N LEU A 423 -9.12 30.12 -15.82
CA LEU A 423 -8.17 31.00 -16.49
C LEU A 423 -8.41 32.51 -16.23
N LYS A 424 -9.57 32.86 -15.66
CA LYS A 424 -9.90 34.26 -15.36
C LYS A 424 -9.14 34.78 -14.14
N VAL A 425 -8.31 35.80 -14.35
CA VAL A 425 -7.58 36.49 -13.28
C VAL A 425 -8.56 37.20 -12.34
N ARG A 426 -8.46 36.93 -11.05
CA ARG A 426 -9.23 37.55 -9.97
C ARG A 426 -8.32 37.73 -8.75
N SER A 427 -8.68 38.66 -7.86
CA SER A 427 -8.03 38.76 -6.54
C SER A 427 -8.27 37.48 -5.75
N ARG A 428 -7.27 37.02 -4.99
CA ARG A 428 -7.32 35.78 -4.19
C ARG A 428 -8.58 35.64 -3.31
N ALA A 429 -9.00 36.70 -2.63
CA ALA A 429 -10.19 36.68 -1.78
C ALA A 429 -11.48 36.36 -2.57
N LYS A 430 -11.69 37.03 -3.71
CA LYS A 430 -12.82 36.78 -4.60
C LYS A 430 -12.79 35.38 -5.23
N THR A 431 -11.61 34.84 -5.49
CA THR A 431 -11.48 33.45 -5.97
C THR A 431 -11.96 32.48 -4.88
N LEU A 432 -11.51 32.65 -3.64
CA LEU A 432 -11.92 31.77 -2.54
C LEU A 432 -13.44 31.83 -2.31
N GLU A 433 -14.04 33.03 -2.27
CA GLU A 433 -15.49 33.18 -2.10
C GLU A 433 -16.29 32.52 -3.23
N LEU A 434 -15.79 32.58 -4.48
CA LEU A 434 -16.42 31.90 -5.61
C LEU A 434 -16.41 30.38 -5.44
N TYR A 435 -15.26 29.81 -5.04
CA TYR A 435 -15.11 28.37 -4.89
C TYR A 435 -15.83 27.82 -3.66
N GLU A 436 -15.93 28.59 -2.57
CA GLU A 436 -16.76 28.23 -1.42
C GLU A 436 -18.21 27.98 -1.83
N LYS A 437 -18.79 28.85 -2.67
CA LYS A 437 -20.15 28.66 -3.23
C LYS A 437 -20.23 27.51 -4.24
N LEU A 438 -19.13 27.17 -4.93
CA LEU A 438 -19.10 26.07 -5.89
C LEU A 438 -19.02 24.71 -5.20
N PHE A 439 -18.34 24.61 -4.06
CA PHE A 439 -18.21 23.37 -3.31
C PHE A 439 -19.56 22.83 -2.80
N ASP A 440 -20.58 23.68 -2.68
CA ASP A 440 -21.96 23.26 -2.34
C ASP A 440 -22.64 22.45 -3.46
N ASN A 441 -22.14 22.53 -4.70
CA ASN A 441 -22.69 21.79 -5.84
C ASN A 441 -21.76 20.64 -6.25
N PRO A 442 -22.29 19.47 -6.67
CA PRO A 442 -21.45 18.38 -7.14
C PRO A 442 -20.73 18.76 -8.45
N PRO A 443 -19.45 18.40 -8.62
CA PRO A 443 -18.72 18.65 -9.86
C PRO A 443 -19.29 17.81 -11.01
N ASN A 444 -19.18 18.31 -12.23
CA ASN A 444 -19.59 17.57 -13.42
C ASN A 444 -18.69 16.35 -13.63
N ARG A 445 -19.27 15.14 -13.60
CA ARG A 445 -18.54 13.87 -13.75
C ARG A 445 -17.79 13.75 -15.09
N MET A 446 -18.28 14.41 -16.15
CA MET A 446 -17.69 14.40 -17.49
C MET A 446 -16.55 15.42 -17.68
N ALA A 447 -16.34 16.32 -16.73
CA ALA A 447 -15.32 17.38 -16.85
C ALA A 447 -13.89 16.82 -16.77
N ASP A 448 -12.94 17.53 -17.38
CA ASP A 448 -11.53 17.11 -17.41
C ASP A 448 -10.86 17.11 -16.04
N PHE A 449 -11.27 18.02 -15.15
CA PHE A 449 -10.81 18.00 -13.77
C PHE A 449 -11.32 16.76 -13.02
N SER A 450 -12.54 16.30 -13.31
CA SER A 450 -13.09 15.05 -12.76
C SER A 450 -12.37 13.82 -13.32
N ARG A 451 -11.95 13.86 -14.59
CA ARG A 451 -11.08 12.84 -15.19
C ARG A 451 -9.71 12.81 -14.51
N LEU A 452 -9.05 13.96 -14.35
CA LEU A 452 -7.78 14.05 -13.63
C LEU A 452 -7.90 13.56 -12.18
N ALA A 453 -8.98 13.94 -11.49
CA ALA A 453 -9.28 13.42 -10.15
C ALA A 453 -9.35 11.89 -10.14
N ARG A 454 -10.09 11.28 -11.09
CA ARG A 454 -10.18 9.82 -11.22
C ARG A 454 -8.85 9.15 -11.54
N PHE A 455 -8.01 9.76 -12.39
CA PHE A 455 -6.65 9.29 -12.60
C PHE A 455 -5.90 9.26 -11.27
N LEU A 456 -5.83 10.39 -10.56
CA LEU A 456 -5.06 10.54 -9.32
C LEU A 456 -5.55 9.65 -8.17
N THR A 457 -6.84 9.34 -8.12
CA THR A 457 -7.41 8.44 -7.10
C THR A 457 -7.38 6.96 -7.50
N GLY A 458 -6.88 6.63 -8.69
CA GLY A 458 -6.87 5.26 -9.22
C GLY A 458 -8.26 4.70 -9.48
N THR A 459 -9.20 5.56 -9.89
CA THR A 459 -10.61 5.20 -10.21
C THR A 459 -10.96 5.57 -11.66
N SER A 460 -9.97 5.56 -12.55
CA SER A 460 -10.15 5.86 -13.98
C SER A 460 -10.90 4.75 -14.71
N ILE A 461 -11.71 5.15 -15.68
CA ILE A 461 -12.51 4.25 -16.52
C ILE A 461 -11.92 4.20 -17.93
N GLY A 462 -11.49 3.00 -18.34
CA GLY A 462 -10.96 2.72 -19.66
C GLY A 462 -12.01 2.18 -20.61
N LEU A 463 -11.95 2.57 -21.89
CA LEU A 463 -12.73 1.99 -22.97
C LEU A 463 -11.81 1.32 -23.98
N VAL A 464 -12.01 0.03 -24.22
CA VAL A 464 -11.27 -0.75 -25.22
C VAL A 464 -12.20 -1.18 -26.35
N LEU A 465 -11.77 -0.91 -27.58
CA LEU A 465 -12.54 -1.17 -28.79
C LEU A 465 -11.84 -2.24 -29.63
N GLY A 466 -12.51 -3.37 -29.85
CA GLY A 466 -11.97 -4.47 -30.61
C GLY A 466 -11.99 -4.27 -32.14
N GLY A 467 -11.21 -5.09 -32.85
CA GLY A 467 -11.17 -5.13 -34.31
C GLY A 467 -12.26 -6.02 -34.91
N GLY A 468 -12.79 -5.62 -36.07
CA GLY A 468 -13.87 -6.33 -36.78
C GLY A 468 -14.28 -5.72 -38.13
N GLY A 469 -13.43 -4.89 -38.74
CA GLY A 469 -13.74 -4.17 -39.98
C GLY A 469 -14.99 -3.30 -39.86
N ALA A 470 -15.87 -3.31 -40.86
CA ALA A 470 -17.11 -2.52 -40.90
C ALA A 470 -18.04 -2.75 -39.70
N ARG A 471 -17.96 -3.91 -39.03
CA ARG A 471 -18.72 -4.17 -37.78
C ARG A 471 -18.32 -3.22 -36.65
N GLY A 472 -17.08 -2.74 -36.66
CA GLY A 472 -16.58 -1.75 -35.70
C GLY A 472 -17.26 -0.38 -35.78
N LEU A 473 -18.09 -0.12 -36.78
CA LEU A 473 -18.95 1.07 -36.81
C LEU A 473 -19.97 1.08 -35.66
N ALA A 474 -20.27 -0.08 -35.06
CA ALA A 474 -21.11 -0.18 -33.88
C ALA A 474 -20.49 0.50 -32.65
N HIS A 475 -19.16 0.64 -32.60
CA HIS A 475 -18.45 1.36 -31.53
C HIS A 475 -18.91 2.82 -31.42
N VAL A 476 -19.25 3.46 -32.55
CA VAL A 476 -19.78 4.84 -32.57
C VAL A 476 -21.10 4.93 -31.79
N GLY A 477 -21.99 3.96 -31.96
CA GLY A 477 -23.26 3.88 -31.25
C GLY A 477 -23.08 3.56 -29.77
N MET A 478 -22.13 2.69 -29.43
CA MET A 478 -21.80 2.38 -28.04
C MET A 478 -21.28 3.60 -27.28
N ILE A 479 -20.34 4.36 -27.87
CA ILE A 479 -19.82 5.60 -27.28
C ILE A 479 -20.94 6.62 -27.08
N LYS A 480 -21.85 6.77 -28.06
CA LYS A 480 -23.04 7.62 -27.92
C LYS A 480 -23.85 7.24 -26.69
N ALA A 481 -24.20 5.96 -26.55
CA ALA A 481 -24.98 5.47 -25.42
C ALA A 481 -24.26 5.73 -24.08
N MET A 482 -22.94 5.49 -23.99
CA MET A 482 -22.16 5.78 -22.77
C MET A 482 -22.22 7.27 -22.40
N THR A 483 -22.04 8.16 -23.38
CA THR A 483 -22.02 9.61 -23.14
C THR A 483 -23.38 10.16 -22.72
N GLU A 484 -24.48 9.66 -23.30
CA GLU A 484 -25.84 10.05 -22.91
C GLU A 484 -26.22 9.56 -21.51
N GLU A 485 -25.73 8.38 -21.12
CA GLU A 485 -25.96 7.79 -19.79
C GLU A 485 -24.97 8.33 -18.74
N GLY A 486 -24.13 9.32 -19.10
CA GLY A 486 -23.21 9.96 -18.16
C GLY A 486 -22.12 9.03 -17.64
N ILE A 487 -21.67 8.07 -18.45
CA ILE A 487 -20.52 7.20 -18.16
C ILE A 487 -19.27 7.87 -18.72
N PRO A 488 -18.29 8.26 -17.88
CA PRO A 488 -17.10 8.94 -18.36
C PRO A 488 -16.12 7.96 -19.03
N ILE A 489 -15.43 8.43 -20.05
CA ILE A 489 -14.36 7.69 -20.74
C ILE A 489 -13.07 8.44 -20.46
N ASP A 490 -12.23 7.90 -19.59
CA ASP A 490 -11.00 8.56 -19.13
C ASP A 490 -9.76 8.13 -19.94
N MET A 491 -9.81 6.94 -20.55
CA MET A 491 -8.76 6.37 -21.39
C MET A 491 -9.39 5.58 -22.55
N VAL A 492 -8.75 5.56 -23.72
CA VAL A 492 -9.25 4.83 -24.90
C VAL A 492 -8.16 3.93 -25.47
N GLY A 493 -8.49 2.69 -25.80
CA GLY A 493 -7.58 1.75 -26.44
C GLY A 493 -8.27 1.05 -27.59
N GLY A 494 -7.54 0.64 -28.62
CA GLY A 494 -8.16 -0.12 -29.68
C GLY A 494 -7.22 -0.89 -30.60
N THR A 495 -7.82 -1.84 -31.31
CA THR A 495 -7.16 -2.67 -32.31
C THR A 495 -7.92 -2.59 -33.63
N SER A 496 -7.22 -2.47 -34.76
CA SER A 496 -7.81 -2.41 -36.10
C SER A 496 -8.87 -1.31 -36.21
N MET A 497 -10.10 -1.62 -36.64
CA MET A 497 -11.19 -0.62 -36.66
C MET A 497 -11.41 0.07 -35.30
N GLY A 498 -11.20 -0.65 -34.19
CA GLY A 498 -11.29 -0.08 -32.85
C GLY A 498 -10.22 0.99 -32.59
N ALA A 499 -9.01 0.83 -33.16
CA ALA A 499 -7.97 1.86 -33.11
C ALA A 499 -8.44 3.13 -33.83
N PHE A 500 -8.98 3.01 -35.04
CA PHE A 500 -9.48 4.15 -35.81
C PHE A 500 -10.60 4.92 -35.09
N ILE A 501 -11.65 4.21 -34.63
CA ILE A 501 -12.77 4.84 -33.93
C ILE A 501 -12.33 5.41 -32.57
N GLY A 502 -11.43 4.71 -31.86
CA GLY A 502 -10.89 5.15 -30.59
C GLY A 502 -10.08 6.44 -30.72
N ALA A 503 -9.20 6.53 -31.72
CA ALA A 503 -8.42 7.73 -32.00
C ALA A 503 -9.32 8.93 -32.35
N LEU A 504 -10.35 8.71 -33.19
CA LEU A 504 -11.33 9.75 -33.53
C LEU A 504 -12.08 10.27 -32.29
N TRP A 505 -12.47 9.40 -31.37
CA TRP A 505 -13.15 9.82 -30.14
C TRP A 505 -12.21 10.58 -29.20
N ALA A 506 -10.98 10.09 -29.03
CA ALA A 506 -9.96 10.74 -28.21
C ALA A 506 -9.58 12.14 -28.74
N GLU A 507 -9.75 12.38 -30.04
CA GLU A 507 -9.47 13.64 -30.73
C GLU A 507 -10.63 14.65 -30.70
N GLU A 508 -11.87 14.23 -30.95
CA GLU A 508 -13.01 15.16 -31.04
C GLU A 508 -13.70 15.36 -29.69
N ARG A 509 -13.97 14.25 -28.99
CA ARG A 509 -14.73 14.16 -27.73
C ARG A 509 -16.16 14.71 -27.75
N GLN A 510 -16.52 15.49 -28.76
CA GLN A 510 -17.87 15.95 -29.04
C GLN A 510 -18.54 14.95 -30.00
N TYR A 511 -19.75 14.53 -29.66
CA TYR A 511 -20.47 13.51 -30.43
C TYR A 511 -20.72 13.91 -31.89
N VAL A 512 -21.14 15.16 -32.15
CA VAL A 512 -21.53 15.60 -33.51
C VAL A 512 -20.35 15.59 -34.49
N PRO A 513 -19.19 16.25 -34.22
CA PRO A 513 -18.02 16.15 -35.09
C PRO A 513 -17.50 14.71 -35.25
N PHE A 514 -17.49 13.94 -34.15
CA PHE A 514 -17.04 12.55 -34.13
C PHE A 514 -17.83 11.66 -35.09
N THR A 515 -19.16 11.65 -34.99
CA THR A 515 -20.03 10.83 -35.85
C THR A 515 -19.96 11.28 -37.31
N ARG A 516 -19.90 12.60 -37.57
CA ARG A 516 -19.77 13.11 -38.93
C ARG A 516 -18.48 12.60 -39.60
N ARG A 517 -17.33 12.76 -38.95
CA ARG A 517 -16.03 12.30 -39.50
C ARG A 517 -15.97 10.79 -39.66
N ALA A 518 -16.49 10.04 -38.70
CA ALA A 518 -16.59 8.58 -38.80
C ALA A 518 -17.46 8.15 -40.00
N ARG A 519 -18.60 8.82 -40.23
CA ARG A 519 -19.50 8.54 -41.36
C ARG A 519 -18.87 8.89 -42.70
N GLU A 520 -18.25 10.07 -42.81
CA GLU A 520 -17.56 10.53 -44.02
C GLU A 520 -16.46 9.55 -44.45
N TRP A 521 -15.63 9.11 -43.50
CA TRP A 521 -14.58 8.12 -43.78
C TRP A 521 -15.16 6.76 -44.17
N ALA A 522 -16.16 6.26 -43.44
CA ALA A 522 -16.81 4.97 -43.75
C ALA A 522 -17.45 4.97 -45.15
N MET A 523 -18.11 6.06 -45.55
CA MET A 523 -18.66 6.20 -46.89
C MET A 523 -17.55 6.30 -47.94
N GLY A 524 -16.43 6.98 -47.66
CA GLY A 524 -15.25 7.00 -48.53
C GLY A 524 -14.68 5.61 -48.83
N MET A 525 -14.73 4.70 -47.86
CA MET A 525 -14.27 3.30 -47.99
C MET A 525 -15.12 2.43 -48.94
N THR A 526 -16.30 2.90 -49.35
CA THR A 526 -17.16 2.21 -50.34
C THR A 526 -16.70 2.41 -51.79
N SER A 527 -15.80 3.36 -52.05
CA SER A 527 -15.33 3.68 -53.40
C SER A 527 -14.54 2.52 -54.02
N LEU A 528 -15.10 1.91 -55.07
CA LEU A 528 -14.47 0.83 -55.82
C LEU A 528 -13.35 1.34 -56.75
N TRP A 529 -13.48 2.55 -57.29
CA TRP A 529 -12.51 3.13 -58.22
C TRP A 529 -11.14 3.31 -57.57
N LYS A 530 -11.07 3.82 -56.34
CA LYS A 530 -9.80 3.96 -55.61
C LYS A 530 -9.11 2.61 -55.37
N LYS A 531 -9.88 1.55 -55.09
CA LYS A 531 -9.35 0.19 -54.90
C LYS A 531 -8.79 -0.39 -56.20
N ILE A 532 -9.47 -0.18 -57.32
CA ILE A 532 -9.00 -0.66 -58.64
C ILE A 532 -7.65 -0.03 -59.00
N TRP A 533 -7.48 1.28 -58.76
CA TRP A 533 -6.23 1.99 -59.04
C TRP A 533 -5.09 1.66 -58.07
N ASP A 534 -5.38 1.11 -56.90
CA ASP A 534 -4.39 0.73 -55.87
C ASP A 534 -3.92 -0.74 -56.01
N LEU A 535 -4.46 -1.48 -57.00
CA LEU A 535 -4.11 -2.88 -57.22
C LEU A 535 -2.66 -3.02 -57.71
N THR A 536 -1.91 -3.97 -57.16
CA THR A 536 -0.51 -4.21 -57.52
C THR A 536 -0.25 -5.68 -57.84
N TYR A 537 0.94 -5.98 -58.35
CA TYR A 537 1.37 -7.36 -58.55
C TYR A 537 1.51 -8.05 -57.18
N PRO A 538 0.76 -9.13 -56.90
CA PRO A 538 0.61 -9.68 -55.56
C PRO A 538 1.79 -10.58 -55.15
N MET A 539 3.02 -10.03 -55.21
CA MET A 539 4.20 -10.70 -54.66
C MET A 539 4.19 -10.68 -53.13
N THR A 540 3.70 -9.59 -52.53
CA THR A 540 3.61 -9.39 -51.08
C THR A 540 2.20 -9.03 -50.62
N SER A 541 1.46 -8.21 -51.37
CA SER A 541 0.07 -7.80 -51.08
C SER A 541 -0.72 -7.49 -52.35
N MET A 542 -2.05 -7.58 -52.29
CA MET A 542 -2.94 -7.27 -53.42
C MET A 542 -3.03 -5.77 -53.75
N PHE A 543 -2.87 -4.90 -52.75
CA PHE A 543 -2.90 -3.45 -52.91
C PHE A 543 -1.55 -2.83 -52.52
N THR A 544 -1.19 -1.68 -53.10
CA THR A 544 0.00 -0.92 -52.64
C THR A 544 -0.25 -0.28 -51.28
N GLY A 545 -1.52 0.00 -50.95
CA GLY A 545 -1.95 0.66 -49.73
C GLY A 545 -1.92 2.18 -49.81
N TRP A 546 -1.60 2.76 -50.97
CA TRP A 546 -1.58 4.20 -51.18
C TRP A 546 -2.95 4.84 -50.89
N ALA A 547 -4.03 4.29 -51.47
CA ALA A 547 -5.38 4.84 -51.30
C ALA A 547 -5.85 4.74 -49.84
N PHE A 548 -5.44 3.68 -49.14
CA PHE A 548 -5.77 3.49 -47.74
C PHE A 548 -4.97 4.44 -46.84
N ASN A 549 -3.68 4.63 -47.08
CA ASN A 549 -2.85 5.63 -46.39
C ASN A 549 -3.45 7.03 -46.53
N GLU A 550 -3.74 7.46 -47.76
CA GLU A 550 -4.36 8.76 -48.05
C GLU A 550 -5.67 8.94 -47.27
N SER A 551 -6.49 7.89 -47.18
CA SER A 551 -7.77 7.96 -46.48
C SER A 551 -7.64 8.22 -44.97
N ILE A 552 -6.66 7.60 -44.30
CA ILE A 552 -6.44 7.74 -42.86
C ILE A 552 -5.64 9.03 -42.57
N GLU A 553 -4.66 9.35 -43.43
CA GLU A 553 -3.90 10.59 -43.36
C GLU A 553 -4.80 11.82 -43.57
N THR A 554 -5.81 11.76 -44.45
CA THR A 554 -6.77 12.86 -44.61
C THR A 554 -7.58 13.11 -43.33
N VAL A 555 -7.86 12.03 -42.57
CA VAL A 555 -8.62 12.12 -41.32
C VAL A 555 -7.77 12.74 -40.21
N PHE A 556 -6.60 12.17 -39.90
CA PHE A 556 -5.80 12.59 -38.73
C PHE A 556 -4.67 13.57 -39.06
N ARG A 557 -4.31 13.74 -40.34
CA ARG A 557 -3.23 14.60 -40.82
C ARG A 557 -1.91 14.31 -40.12
N ASP A 558 -1.17 15.34 -39.76
CA ASP A 558 0.13 15.30 -39.07
C ASP A 558 0.02 15.17 -37.53
N ARG A 559 -1.18 14.90 -37.00
CA ARG A 559 -1.42 14.83 -35.55
C ARG A 559 -0.73 13.61 -34.92
N GLN A 560 -0.21 13.82 -33.71
CA GLN A 560 0.46 12.80 -32.91
C GLN A 560 -0.46 12.29 -31.80
N ILE A 561 -0.22 11.07 -31.31
CA ILE A 561 -1.05 10.43 -30.27
C ILE A 561 -1.03 11.25 -28.98
N GLU A 562 0.12 11.81 -28.62
CA GLU A 562 0.28 12.68 -27.45
C GLU A 562 -0.55 13.96 -27.53
N ASP A 563 -1.01 14.39 -28.70
CA ASP A 563 -1.86 15.57 -28.88
C ASP A 563 -3.36 15.29 -28.64
N LEU A 564 -3.75 14.06 -28.29
CA LEU A 564 -5.16 13.70 -28.11
C LEU A 564 -5.72 14.17 -26.76
N TRP A 565 -6.99 14.54 -26.70
CA TRP A 565 -7.62 15.04 -25.46
C TRP A 565 -7.75 13.97 -24.37
N ILE A 566 -7.90 12.73 -24.79
CA ILE A 566 -8.02 11.56 -23.94
C ILE A 566 -6.79 10.67 -24.21
N PRO A 567 -6.09 10.18 -23.18
CA PRO A 567 -5.02 9.21 -23.35
C PRO A 567 -5.47 8.04 -24.22
N TYR A 568 -4.72 7.78 -25.29
CA TYR A 568 -5.06 6.81 -26.31
C TYR A 568 -3.89 5.85 -26.56
N PHE A 569 -4.21 4.58 -26.82
CA PHE A 569 -3.25 3.64 -27.38
C PHE A 569 -3.84 2.76 -28.48
N CYS A 570 -2.99 2.26 -29.36
CA CYS A 570 -3.35 1.17 -30.28
C CYS A 570 -2.29 0.09 -30.36
N ILE A 571 -2.71 -1.08 -30.81
CA ILE A 571 -1.86 -2.26 -30.90
C ILE A 571 -1.56 -2.62 -32.34
N THR A 572 -0.32 -2.99 -32.60
CA THR A 572 0.13 -3.59 -33.87
C THR A 572 0.88 -4.89 -33.61
N THR A 573 0.90 -5.75 -34.61
CA THR A 573 1.75 -6.94 -34.63
C THR A 573 3.08 -6.61 -35.29
N ASN A 574 4.17 -6.68 -34.54
CA ASN A 574 5.52 -6.54 -35.09
C ASN A 574 5.98 -7.91 -35.60
N ILE A 575 6.06 -8.08 -36.92
CA ILE A 575 6.48 -9.35 -37.53
C ILE A 575 8.00 -9.50 -37.62
N SER A 576 8.76 -8.41 -37.50
CA SER A 576 10.23 -8.48 -37.40
C SER A 576 10.66 -9.19 -36.12
N ASN A 577 9.98 -8.90 -35.00
CA ASN A 577 10.29 -9.43 -33.67
C ASN A 577 9.25 -10.42 -33.13
N SER A 578 8.25 -10.79 -33.93
CA SER A 578 7.15 -11.69 -33.55
C SER A 578 6.48 -11.33 -32.22
N SER A 579 6.23 -10.04 -31.99
CA SER A 579 5.72 -9.51 -30.72
C SER A 579 4.63 -8.46 -30.89
N MET A 580 3.84 -8.28 -29.84
CA MET A 580 2.85 -7.21 -29.74
C MET A 580 3.55 -5.87 -29.44
N ARG A 581 3.19 -4.81 -30.16
CA ARG A 581 3.66 -3.44 -29.90
C ARG A 581 2.48 -2.54 -29.56
N VAL A 582 2.60 -1.82 -28.45
CA VAL A 582 1.63 -0.82 -27.98
C VAL A 582 2.14 0.56 -28.34
N HIS A 583 1.34 1.33 -29.06
CA HIS A 583 1.66 2.69 -29.48
C HIS A 583 0.83 3.67 -28.66
N SER A 584 1.50 4.52 -27.89
CA SER A 584 0.90 5.59 -27.08
C SER A 584 1.48 6.98 -27.37
N LEU A 585 2.46 7.05 -28.29
CA LEU A 585 3.14 8.26 -28.74
C LEU A 585 3.41 8.14 -30.25
N GLY A 586 3.54 9.26 -30.95
CA GLY A 586 3.88 9.32 -32.37
C GLY A 586 2.68 9.37 -33.31
N SER A 587 2.90 9.09 -34.59
CA SER A 587 1.93 9.44 -35.65
C SER A 587 0.66 8.60 -35.63
N ILE A 588 -0.49 9.25 -35.39
CA ILE A 588 -1.80 8.58 -35.27
C ILE A 588 -2.12 7.82 -36.55
N TRP A 589 -2.09 8.49 -37.71
CA TRP A 589 -2.53 7.87 -38.97
C TRP A 589 -1.68 6.66 -39.33
N ARG A 590 -0.36 6.71 -39.07
CA ARG A 590 0.56 5.60 -39.35
C ARG A 590 0.24 4.39 -38.49
N TYR A 591 0.13 4.58 -37.17
CA TYR A 591 -0.09 3.46 -36.26
C TYR A 591 -1.52 2.92 -36.33
N VAL A 592 -2.52 3.77 -36.57
CA VAL A 592 -3.89 3.33 -36.89
C VAL A 592 -3.90 2.53 -38.19
N ARG A 593 -3.24 3.02 -39.25
CA ARG A 593 -3.12 2.26 -40.51
C ARG A 593 -2.42 0.93 -40.30
N ALA A 594 -1.32 0.90 -39.54
CA ALA A 594 -0.59 -0.33 -39.24
C ALA A 594 -1.48 -1.31 -38.49
N SER A 595 -2.23 -0.83 -37.50
CA SER A 595 -3.19 -1.62 -36.73
C SER A 595 -4.34 -2.16 -37.58
N MET A 596 -4.56 -1.63 -38.79
CA MET A 596 -5.58 -2.08 -39.75
C MET A 596 -5.00 -2.80 -40.99
N SER A 597 -3.69 -3.11 -40.99
CA SER A 597 -3.01 -3.74 -42.14
C SER A 597 -3.20 -5.26 -42.12
N LEU A 598 -4.19 -5.75 -42.87
CA LEU A 598 -4.42 -7.19 -43.06
C LEU A 598 -3.36 -7.81 -43.98
N SER A 599 -2.77 -8.92 -43.53
CA SER A 599 -1.78 -9.71 -44.28
C SER A 599 -2.32 -10.13 -45.66
N GLY A 600 -1.49 -10.03 -46.69
CA GLY A 600 -1.87 -10.32 -48.09
C GLY A 600 -2.80 -9.30 -48.75
N TYR A 601 -3.53 -8.49 -47.97
CA TYR A 601 -4.37 -7.40 -48.47
C TYR A 601 -3.56 -6.11 -48.63
N LEU A 602 -2.88 -5.68 -47.56
CA LEU A 602 -2.00 -4.51 -47.52
C LEU A 602 -0.57 -4.93 -47.16
N PRO A 603 0.46 -4.20 -47.64
CA PRO A 603 1.83 -4.47 -47.23
C PRO A 603 2.02 -4.09 -45.76
N PRO A 604 2.92 -4.76 -45.01
CA PRO A 604 3.33 -4.30 -43.69
C PRO A 604 3.79 -2.84 -43.72
N LEU A 605 3.41 -2.05 -42.72
CA LEU A 605 3.90 -0.69 -42.59
C LEU A 605 5.28 -0.73 -41.92
N CYS A 606 6.28 -0.15 -42.59
CA CYS A 606 7.60 0.04 -41.99
C CYS A 606 7.59 1.27 -41.06
N ASP A 607 7.97 1.07 -39.80
CA ASP A 607 8.14 2.13 -38.82
C ASP A 607 9.45 2.88 -39.10
N PRO A 608 9.44 4.20 -39.34
CA PRO A 608 10.64 4.95 -39.67
C PRO A 608 11.58 5.11 -38.47
N ALA A 609 11.11 4.90 -37.24
CA ALA A 609 11.93 5.05 -36.04
C ALA A 609 12.97 3.93 -35.89
N ASP A 610 12.58 2.68 -36.17
CA ASP A 610 13.42 1.49 -35.95
C ASP A 610 13.49 0.53 -37.16
N GLY A 611 12.73 0.78 -38.22
CA GLY A 611 12.69 -0.06 -39.43
C GLY A 611 11.87 -1.34 -39.29
N HIS A 612 11.13 -1.52 -38.17
CA HIS A 612 10.32 -2.72 -37.97
C HIS A 612 9.07 -2.75 -38.84
N LEU A 613 8.64 -3.96 -39.21
CA LEU A 613 7.46 -4.18 -40.04
C LEU A 613 6.23 -4.46 -39.17
N LEU A 614 5.19 -3.64 -39.34
CA LEU A 614 3.98 -3.65 -38.52
C LEU A 614 2.75 -4.09 -39.34
N LEU A 615 1.95 -4.97 -38.74
CA LEU A 615 0.67 -5.46 -39.24
C LEU A 615 -0.46 -5.26 -38.22
N ASP A 616 -1.69 -5.63 -38.61
CA ASP A 616 -2.89 -5.52 -37.80
C ASP A 616 -2.69 -6.13 -36.40
N GLY A 617 -3.09 -5.39 -35.36
CA GLY A 617 -2.93 -5.84 -33.97
C GLY A 617 -3.84 -7.01 -33.60
N GLY A 618 -4.88 -7.27 -34.40
CA GLY A 618 -5.85 -8.35 -34.19
C GLY A 618 -5.22 -9.74 -34.26
N TYR A 619 -4.04 -9.87 -34.87
CA TYR A 619 -3.27 -11.10 -34.91
C TYR A 619 -2.61 -11.48 -33.57
N VAL A 620 -2.47 -10.54 -32.63
CA VAL A 620 -1.86 -10.77 -31.31
C VAL A 620 -2.81 -10.48 -30.16
N ASN A 621 -3.59 -9.41 -30.25
CA ASN A 621 -4.54 -9.01 -29.22
C ASN A 621 -5.65 -8.12 -29.81
N ASN A 622 -6.76 -8.75 -30.18
CA ASN A 622 -7.89 -8.06 -30.80
C ASN A 622 -8.76 -7.26 -29.81
N LEU A 623 -8.65 -7.51 -28.50
CA LEU A 623 -9.41 -6.80 -27.47
C LEU A 623 -8.52 -6.53 -26.26
N PRO A 624 -7.68 -5.48 -26.29
CA PRO A 624 -6.61 -5.27 -25.33
C PRO A 624 -7.04 -4.64 -24.00
N ALA A 625 -8.00 -5.28 -23.32
CA ALA A 625 -8.45 -4.88 -21.99
C ALA A 625 -7.35 -5.04 -20.93
N ASP A 626 -6.48 -6.04 -21.12
CA ASP A 626 -5.30 -6.27 -20.30
C ASP A 626 -4.32 -5.09 -20.39
N VAL A 627 -4.01 -4.60 -21.58
CA VAL A 627 -3.13 -3.43 -21.77
C VAL A 627 -3.73 -2.20 -21.11
N MET A 628 -5.03 -1.96 -21.29
CA MET A 628 -5.73 -0.84 -20.65
C MET A 628 -5.63 -0.89 -19.12
N HIS A 629 -5.83 -2.07 -18.53
CA HIS A 629 -5.68 -2.25 -17.08
C HIS A 629 -4.23 -1.99 -16.61
N HIS A 630 -3.23 -2.44 -17.38
CA HIS A 630 -1.81 -2.17 -17.06
C HIS A 630 -1.44 -0.69 -17.13
N LEU A 631 -2.09 0.08 -18.01
CA LEU A 631 -1.96 1.54 -18.10
C LEU A 631 -2.65 2.28 -16.94
N GLY A 632 -3.34 1.58 -16.06
CA GLY A 632 -3.88 2.12 -14.80
C GLY A 632 -5.38 2.33 -14.76
N ALA A 633 -6.14 1.79 -15.73
CA ALA A 633 -7.60 1.79 -15.66
C ALA A 633 -8.10 0.85 -14.55
N ASN A 634 -8.89 1.39 -13.63
CA ASN A 634 -9.50 0.61 -12.55
C ASN A 634 -10.64 -0.27 -13.06
N PHE A 635 -11.43 0.26 -13.99
CA PHE A 635 -12.52 -0.46 -14.63
C PHE A 635 -12.43 -0.31 -16.15
N VAL A 636 -12.63 -1.40 -16.88
CA VAL A 636 -12.50 -1.44 -18.33
C VAL A 636 -13.81 -1.87 -18.98
N PHE A 637 -14.31 -1.06 -19.91
CA PHE A 637 -15.34 -1.47 -20.85
C PHE A 637 -14.68 -2.03 -22.10
N ALA A 638 -14.86 -3.33 -22.37
CA ALA A 638 -14.28 -3.97 -23.53
C ALA A 638 -15.36 -4.33 -24.55
N VAL A 639 -15.42 -3.59 -25.66
CA VAL A 639 -16.41 -3.77 -26.72
C VAL A 639 -15.83 -4.64 -27.83
N ASP A 640 -16.34 -5.85 -27.98
CA ASP A 640 -15.92 -6.81 -29.00
C ASP A 640 -16.83 -6.78 -30.22
N VAL A 641 -16.20 -6.68 -31.39
CA VAL A 641 -16.85 -6.68 -32.71
C VAL A 641 -16.24 -7.69 -33.67
N GLY A 642 -15.39 -8.60 -33.16
CA GLY A 642 -14.76 -9.65 -33.95
C GLY A 642 -15.78 -10.67 -34.48
N SER A 643 -15.43 -11.48 -35.47
CA SER A 643 -16.30 -12.55 -35.97
C SER A 643 -16.48 -13.69 -34.98
N GLN A 644 -17.71 -14.21 -34.83
CA GLN A 644 -17.88 -15.56 -34.30
C GLN A 644 -17.47 -16.55 -35.39
N ASP A 645 -16.69 -17.57 -35.03
CA ASP A 645 -16.32 -18.62 -35.96
C ASP A 645 -17.57 -19.38 -36.42
N GLU A 646 -17.85 -19.35 -37.72
CA GLU A 646 -18.83 -20.25 -38.32
C GLU A 646 -18.25 -21.67 -38.24
N LYS A 647 -18.97 -22.55 -37.54
CA LYS A 647 -18.59 -23.96 -37.31
C LYS A 647 -19.19 -24.90 -38.36
N ASP A 648 -20.08 -24.38 -39.20
CA ASP A 648 -20.83 -25.10 -40.23
C ASP A 648 -20.09 -25.05 -41.58
N HIS A 649 -18.96 -25.74 -41.65
CA HIS A 649 -18.17 -25.88 -42.88
C HIS A 649 -18.58 -27.14 -43.65
N THR A 650 -18.61 -27.05 -44.98
CA THR A 650 -18.89 -28.22 -45.83
C THR A 650 -17.73 -29.20 -45.76
N ASN A 651 -17.99 -30.46 -45.41
CA ASN A 651 -16.99 -31.51 -45.47
C ASN A 651 -16.70 -31.88 -46.95
N TYR A 652 -15.55 -31.46 -47.47
CA TYR A 652 -15.13 -31.70 -48.86
C TYR A 652 -14.09 -32.83 -49.02
N GLY A 653 -13.80 -33.60 -47.95
CA GLY A 653 -12.79 -34.67 -47.96
C GLY A 653 -11.34 -34.17 -47.90
N ASP A 654 -10.40 -34.97 -48.40
CA ASP A 654 -8.94 -34.73 -48.23
C ASP A 654 -8.33 -33.75 -49.25
N SER A 655 -9.08 -33.31 -50.27
CA SER A 655 -8.59 -32.40 -51.31
C SER A 655 -9.68 -31.46 -51.83
N LEU A 656 -9.31 -30.21 -52.12
CA LEU A 656 -10.22 -29.15 -52.57
C LEU A 656 -9.71 -28.57 -53.89
N SER A 657 -10.54 -28.64 -54.94
CA SER A 657 -10.22 -28.06 -56.26
C SER A 657 -10.84 -26.67 -56.39
N GLY A 658 -10.01 -25.66 -56.71
CA GLY A 658 -10.49 -24.29 -56.98
C GLY A 658 -11.46 -24.21 -58.17
N TRP A 659 -11.29 -25.08 -59.18
CA TRP A 659 -12.21 -25.18 -60.32
C TRP A 659 -13.56 -25.77 -59.93
N TRP A 660 -13.59 -26.72 -58.98
CA TRP A 660 -14.83 -27.27 -58.44
C TRP A 660 -15.60 -26.24 -57.62
N LEU A 661 -14.91 -25.44 -56.80
CA LEU A 661 -15.51 -24.30 -56.09
C LEU A 661 -16.09 -23.26 -57.06
N LEU A 662 -15.37 -22.92 -58.12
CA LEU A 662 -15.83 -21.97 -59.14
C LEU A 662 -17.09 -22.49 -59.86
N TRP A 663 -17.11 -23.77 -60.23
CA TRP A 663 -18.26 -24.43 -60.84
C TRP A 663 -19.48 -24.45 -59.92
N LYS A 664 -19.29 -24.84 -58.65
CA LYS A 664 -20.35 -24.87 -57.62
C LYS A 664 -20.91 -23.49 -57.32
N ARG A 665 -20.08 -22.44 -57.38
CA ARG A 665 -20.48 -21.05 -57.19
C ARG A 665 -21.22 -20.46 -58.39
N TRP A 666 -21.01 -20.98 -59.60
CA TRP A 666 -21.67 -20.54 -60.83
C TRP A 666 -22.98 -21.28 -61.12
N ASN A 667 -23.14 -22.53 -60.65
CA ASN A 667 -24.35 -23.33 -60.86
C ASN A 667 -25.48 -22.97 -59.86
N PRO A 668 -26.62 -22.42 -60.30
CA PRO A 668 -27.73 -22.01 -59.42
C PRO A 668 -28.46 -23.18 -58.72
N TRP A 669 -28.28 -24.42 -59.18
CA TRP A 669 -28.94 -25.61 -58.64
C TRP A 669 -28.01 -26.48 -57.77
N ALA A 670 -26.77 -26.05 -57.54
CA ALA A 670 -25.84 -26.77 -56.70
C ALA A 670 -25.97 -26.35 -55.23
N GLU A 671 -25.81 -27.30 -54.32
CA GLU A 671 -25.69 -26.98 -52.89
C GLU A 671 -24.52 -26.00 -52.65
N PRO A 672 -24.75 -24.89 -51.92
CA PRO A 672 -23.74 -23.90 -51.66
C PRO A 672 -22.65 -24.50 -50.77
N VAL A 673 -21.43 -24.56 -51.29
CA VAL A 673 -20.26 -25.07 -50.56
C VAL A 673 -19.70 -23.94 -49.70
N LYS A 674 -19.70 -24.15 -48.39
CA LYS A 674 -19.09 -23.24 -47.40
C LYS A 674 -17.70 -23.75 -47.07
N VAL A 675 -16.69 -23.08 -47.63
CA VAL A 675 -15.27 -23.37 -47.36
C VAL A 675 -14.59 -22.07 -46.95
N PRO A 676 -13.77 -22.05 -45.88
CA PRO A 676 -13.07 -20.85 -45.48
C PRO A 676 -12.07 -20.43 -46.56
N ASP A 677 -12.04 -19.15 -46.89
CA ASP A 677 -11.07 -18.62 -47.85
C ASP A 677 -9.67 -18.44 -47.21
N MET A 678 -8.66 -18.12 -48.02
CA MET A 678 -7.28 -17.96 -47.52
C MET A 678 -7.18 -16.87 -46.46
N THR A 679 -7.99 -15.82 -46.55
CA THR A 679 -8.00 -14.71 -45.59
C THR A 679 -8.65 -15.13 -44.27
N GLU A 680 -9.72 -15.91 -44.34
CA GLU A 680 -10.41 -16.48 -43.20
C GLU A 680 -9.53 -17.50 -42.47
N ILE A 681 -8.85 -18.39 -43.21
CA ILE A 681 -7.90 -19.36 -42.66
C ILE A 681 -6.75 -18.64 -41.93
N GLN A 682 -6.13 -17.64 -42.56
CA GLN A 682 -5.08 -16.85 -41.94
C GLN A 682 -5.56 -16.10 -40.70
N SER A 683 -6.77 -15.52 -40.75
CA SER A 683 -7.35 -14.85 -39.58
C SER A 683 -7.55 -15.85 -38.44
N ARG A 684 -8.20 -16.99 -38.69
CA ARG A 684 -8.45 -18.04 -37.68
C ARG A 684 -7.14 -18.55 -37.07
N LEU A 685 -6.12 -18.84 -37.90
CA LEU A 685 -4.81 -19.29 -37.42
C LEU A 685 -4.14 -18.27 -36.48
N ALA A 686 -4.28 -16.98 -36.76
CA ALA A 686 -3.75 -15.93 -35.90
C ALA A 686 -4.59 -15.72 -34.63
N TYR A 687 -5.90 -15.93 -34.67
CA TYR A 687 -6.78 -15.82 -33.51
C TYR A 687 -6.63 -16.99 -32.52
N VAL A 688 -6.11 -18.16 -32.92
CA VAL A 688 -5.94 -19.33 -32.04
C VAL A 688 -5.13 -19.00 -30.77
N SER A 689 -4.12 -18.13 -30.85
CA SER A 689 -3.35 -17.67 -29.67
C SER A 689 -4.11 -16.61 -28.85
N CYS A 690 -4.99 -15.82 -29.50
CA CYS A 690 -5.78 -14.75 -28.88
C CYS A 690 -6.98 -15.26 -28.07
N VAL A 691 -7.59 -16.40 -28.42
CA VAL A 691 -8.80 -16.92 -27.75
C VAL A 691 -8.58 -17.08 -26.24
N ARG A 692 -7.40 -17.55 -25.83
CA ARG A 692 -7.05 -17.68 -24.41
C ARG A 692 -6.99 -16.34 -23.68
N GLN A 693 -6.45 -15.29 -24.32
CA GLN A 693 -6.43 -13.94 -23.72
C GLN A 693 -7.85 -13.36 -23.62
N LEU A 694 -8.67 -13.55 -24.66
CA LEU A 694 -10.06 -13.12 -24.67
C LEU A 694 -10.88 -13.79 -23.54
N GLU A 695 -10.68 -15.10 -23.31
CA GLU A 695 -11.33 -15.82 -22.20
C GLU A 695 -10.91 -15.31 -20.83
N LEU A 696 -9.64 -14.93 -20.66
CA LEU A 696 -9.16 -14.32 -19.41
C LEU A 696 -9.81 -12.95 -19.18
N VAL A 697 -9.93 -12.13 -20.22
CA VAL A 697 -10.61 -10.82 -20.15
C VAL A 697 -12.09 -11.00 -19.77
N LYS A 698 -12.80 -11.94 -20.41
CA LYS A 698 -14.22 -12.22 -20.14
C LYS A 698 -14.50 -12.65 -18.70
N ASN A 699 -13.54 -13.31 -18.05
CA ASN A 699 -13.68 -13.83 -16.69
C ASN A 699 -13.04 -12.92 -15.63
N SER A 700 -12.63 -11.71 -16.00
CA SER A 700 -11.92 -10.81 -15.07
C SER A 700 -12.86 -9.83 -14.37
N ASP A 701 -12.66 -9.62 -13.07
CA ASP A 701 -13.52 -8.76 -12.24
C ASP A 701 -13.41 -7.26 -12.59
N TYR A 702 -12.33 -6.84 -13.26
CA TYR A 702 -12.07 -5.43 -13.60
C TYR A 702 -12.64 -5.02 -14.97
N CYS A 703 -13.18 -5.96 -15.74
CA CYS A 703 -13.58 -5.74 -17.13
C CYS A 703 -15.03 -6.14 -17.39
N GLU A 704 -15.83 -5.24 -17.95
CA GLU A 704 -17.10 -5.60 -18.55
C GLU A 704 -16.89 -5.94 -20.03
N TYR A 705 -17.17 -7.19 -20.40
CA TYR A 705 -17.19 -7.62 -21.79
C TYR A 705 -18.56 -7.32 -22.43
N ILE A 706 -18.56 -6.54 -23.51
CA ILE A 706 -19.76 -6.16 -24.25
C ILE A 706 -19.62 -6.58 -25.70
N ARG A 707 -20.64 -7.26 -26.24
CA ARG A 707 -20.70 -7.66 -27.64
C ARG A 707 -22.04 -7.28 -28.26
N PRO A 708 -22.11 -6.23 -29.10
CA PRO A 708 -23.32 -5.86 -29.81
C PRO A 708 -23.80 -6.96 -30.81
N PRO A 709 -25.09 -7.00 -31.18
CA PRO A 709 -25.62 -7.99 -32.13
C PRO A 709 -25.33 -7.62 -33.59
N ILE A 710 -24.08 -7.84 -34.03
CA ILE A 710 -23.54 -7.39 -35.32
C ILE A 710 -23.13 -8.52 -36.28
N ASP A 711 -23.42 -9.78 -35.93
CA ASP A 711 -22.97 -10.95 -36.70
C ASP A 711 -23.57 -11.01 -38.12
N ARG A 712 -24.71 -10.34 -38.34
CA ARG A 712 -25.39 -10.24 -39.66
C ARG A 712 -24.64 -9.41 -40.71
N TYR A 713 -23.67 -8.59 -40.29
CA TYR A 713 -22.92 -7.71 -41.20
C TYR A 713 -21.60 -8.34 -41.62
N ALA A 714 -21.13 -8.09 -42.84
CA ALA A 714 -19.81 -8.55 -43.29
C ALA A 714 -18.69 -7.57 -42.90
N THR A 715 -17.46 -8.06 -42.75
CA THR A 715 -16.26 -7.28 -42.35
C THR A 715 -15.92 -6.12 -43.28
N LEU A 716 -16.36 -6.16 -44.54
CA LEU A 716 -16.11 -5.11 -45.54
C LEU A 716 -17.37 -4.28 -45.91
N GLN A 717 -18.48 -4.44 -45.18
CA GLN A 717 -19.78 -3.81 -45.49
C GLN A 717 -19.90 -2.37 -44.96
N PHE A 718 -18.96 -1.49 -45.31
CA PHE A 718 -18.92 -0.10 -44.83
C PHE A 718 -20.12 0.77 -45.24
N GLY A 719 -20.82 0.40 -46.31
CA GLY A 719 -22.02 1.12 -46.78
C GLY A 719 -23.22 1.02 -45.84
N ALA A 720 -23.24 0.06 -44.91
CA ALA A 720 -24.30 -0.11 -43.91
C ALA A 720 -24.06 0.71 -42.63
N TYR A 721 -23.31 1.82 -42.72
CA TYR A 721 -22.88 2.62 -41.56
C TYR A 721 -24.01 2.94 -40.58
N ASP A 722 -25.11 3.52 -41.08
CA ASP A 722 -26.20 3.99 -40.24
C ASP A 722 -26.88 2.82 -39.49
N GLU A 723 -27.05 1.69 -40.16
CA GLU A 723 -27.67 0.49 -39.57
C GLU A 723 -26.79 -0.16 -38.49
N ILE A 724 -25.49 -0.28 -38.75
CA ILE A 724 -24.52 -0.87 -37.81
C ILE A 724 -24.37 0.03 -36.57
N MET A 725 -24.27 1.34 -36.78
CA MET A 725 -24.14 2.34 -35.71
C MET A 725 -25.39 2.37 -34.81
N GLU A 726 -26.59 2.38 -35.39
CA GLU A 726 -27.85 2.32 -34.62
C GLU A 726 -28.01 1.00 -33.86
N THR A 727 -27.57 -0.13 -34.45
CA THR A 727 -27.56 -1.43 -33.76
C THR A 727 -26.68 -1.37 -32.49
N GLY A 728 -25.50 -0.76 -32.58
CA GLY A 728 -24.63 -0.53 -31.43
C GLY A 728 -25.28 0.40 -30.39
N TYR A 729 -25.90 1.49 -30.83
CA TYR A 729 -26.55 2.46 -29.95
C TYR A 729 -27.72 1.85 -29.16
N HIS A 730 -28.64 1.15 -29.81
CA HIS A 730 -29.79 0.53 -29.13
C HIS A 730 -29.36 -0.52 -28.10
N HIS A 731 -28.32 -1.31 -28.43
CA HIS A 731 -27.76 -2.29 -27.50
C HIS A 731 -27.15 -1.59 -26.26
N GLY A 732 -26.26 -0.61 -26.49
CA GLY A 732 -25.63 0.15 -25.42
C GLY A 732 -26.66 0.88 -24.54
N LYS A 733 -27.66 1.53 -25.15
CA LYS A 733 -28.71 2.25 -24.42
C LYS A 733 -29.50 1.32 -23.49
N THR A 734 -29.84 0.13 -23.97
CA THR A 734 -30.56 -0.88 -23.16
C THR A 734 -29.71 -1.36 -21.99
N LEU A 735 -28.43 -1.66 -22.24
CA LEU A 735 -27.50 -2.15 -21.23
C LEU A 735 -27.27 -1.09 -20.12
N PHE A 736 -26.81 0.10 -20.51
CA PHE A 736 -26.42 1.15 -19.56
C PHE A 736 -27.62 1.74 -18.80
N SER A 737 -28.80 1.86 -19.41
CA SER A 737 -30.00 2.30 -18.70
C SER A 737 -30.49 1.28 -17.66
N THR A 738 -30.28 -0.03 -17.92
CA THR A 738 -30.56 -1.09 -16.94
C THR A 738 -29.63 -0.96 -15.73
N TRP A 739 -28.37 -0.61 -15.97
CA TRP A 739 -27.38 -0.42 -14.91
C TRP A 739 -27.64 0.80 -14.04
N GLN A 740 -28.07 1.92 -14.63
CA GLN A 740 -28.52 3.08 -13.87
C GLN A 740 -29.69 2.71 -12.94
N LYS A 741 -30.70 1.99 -13.46
CA LYS A 741 -31.86 1.55 -12.67
C LYS A 741 -31.50 0.57 -11.56
N GLY A 742 -30.47 -0.26 -11.78
CA GLY A 742 -29.95 -1.22 -10.81
C GLY A 742 -28.99 -0.64 -9.76
N GLY A 743 -28.67 0.66 -9.82
CA GLY A 743 -27.67 1.30 -8.96
C GLY A 743 -26.23 0.78 -9.18
N LEU A 744 -25.99 0.02 -10.25
CA LEU A 744 -24.69 -0.55 -10.59
C LEU A 744 -23.73 0.54 -11.10
N ALA A 745 -24.27 1.56 -11.76
CA ALA A 745 -23.53 2.74 -12.16
C ALA A 745 -22.90 3.44 -10.94
N ASP A 746 -23.64 3.59 -9.84
CA ASP A 746 -23.11 4.19 -8.60
C ASP A 746 -22.13 3.27 -7.87
N LYS A 747 -22.25 1.94 -8.02
CA LYS A 747 -21.28 0.96 -7.49
C LYS A 747 -19.94 0.96 -8.23
N LEU A 748 -19.88 1.38 -9.49
CA LEU A 748 -18.60 1.63 -10.19
C LEU A 748 -17.82 2.79 -9.55
N PHE A 749 -18.50 3.67 -8.80
CA PHE A 749 -17.95 4.85 -8.15
C PHE A 749 -17.79 4.72 -6.63
N VAL A 750 -18.19 3.59 -6.04
CA VAL A 750 -17.98 3.26 -4.62
C VAL A 750 -17.00 2.10 -4.54
N GLU A 751 -15.95 2.28 -3.75
CA GLU A 751 -14.83 1.36 -3.56
C GLU A 751 -15.25 -0.12 -3.57
N TYR A 752 -14.66 -0.86 -4.50
CA TYR A 752 -14.74 -2.31 -4.55
C TYR A 752 -14.00 -2.88 -3.33
N GLN A 753 -14.71 -3.09 -2.23
CA GLN A 753 -14.25 -3.97 -1.15
C GLN A 753 -14.28 -5.40 -1.69
N ALA A 754 -13.10 -5.94 -2.00
CA ALA A 754 -12.91 -7.28 -2.52
C ALA A 754 -13.61 -8.34 -1.64
N SER A 755 -14.65 -8.97 -2.19
CA SER A 755 -15.33 -10.13 -1.62
C SER A 755 -14.71 -11.44 -2.11
N SER A 756 -14.57 -12.38 -1.18
CA SER A 756 -13.88 -13.66 -1.23
C SER A 756 -14.65 -14.82 -1.87
N SER A 757 -13.96 -15.72 -2.59
CA SER A 757 -14.36 -17.13 -2.73
C SER A 757 -13.15 -18.09 -2.84
N THR A 758 -13.30 -19.25 -2.20
CA THR A 758 -12.33 -20.26 -1.71
C THR A 758 -11.78 -21.28 -2.71
N SER A 759 -10.55 -21.78 -2.47
CA SER A 759 -10.22 -23.23 -2.50
C SER A 759 -8.98 -23.54 -1.62
N GLN A 760 -9.06 -24.64 -0.84
CA GLN A 760 -8.03 -25.08 0.13
C GLN A 760 -7.03 -26.05 -0.52
N GLY A 761 -5.73 -25.89 -0.20
CA GLY A 761 -4.69 -26.87 -0.47
C GLY A 761 -3.65 -26.89 0.64
N SER A 762 -3.55 -28.01 1.36
CA SER A 762 -2.61 -28.25 2.46
C SER A 762 -1.37 -29.00 1.99
N GLY A 763 -0.17 -28.50 2.32
CA GLY A 763 1.10 -29.20 2.14
C GLY A 763 2.02 -29.00 3.36
N PRO A 764 2.78 -30.01 3.80
CA PRO A 764 3.42 -30.04 5.12
C PRO A 764 4.83 -29.41 5.10
N ALA A 765 5.19 -28.67 6.15
CA ALA A 765 6.55 -28.20 6.38
C ALA A 765 7.31 -29.18 7.30
N LYS A 766 8.43 -29.71 6.79
CA LYS A 766 9.51 -30.35 7.56
C LYS A 766 10.58 -29.30 7.87
N GLY A 767 11.23 -29.41 9.04
CA GLY A 767 12.45 -28.62 9.31
C GLY A 767 12.79 -28.49 10.80
N SER A 768 13.05 -29.61 11.47
CA SER A 768 13.56 -29.66 12.84
C SER A 768 15.09 -29.58 12.85
N MET A 769 15.69 -28.40 13.03
CA MET A 769 17.07 -28.30 13.56
C MET A 769 17.50 -26.87 13.99
N GLU A 770 16.91 -25.79 13.46
CA GLU A 770 17.36 -24.40 13.76
C GLU A 770 16.78 -23.79 15.05
N THR A 771 15.91 -24.51 15.75
CA THR A 771 14.98 -23.93 16.73
C THR A 771 15.56 -23.68 18.12
N LYS A 772 16.83 -24.01 18.36
CA LYS A 772 17.46 -23.93 19.69
C LYS A 772 18.06 -22.56 20.05
N ASN A 773 18.28 -21.66 19.08
CA ASN A 773 18.81 -20.30 19.31
C ASN A 773 17.74 -19.24 19.64
N GLN A 774 16.47 -19.61 19.83
CA GLN A 774 15.37 -18.63 19.84
C GLN A 774 15.19 -17.87 21.17
N LEU A 775 15.61 -18.42 22.31
CA LEU A 775 15.35 -17.86 23.65
C LEU A 775 16.51 -17.01 24.23
N ARG A 776 17.54 -16.75 23.42
CA ARG A 776 18.60 -15.77 23.72
C ARG A 776 18.24 -14.44 23.09
N PHE A 777 18.16 -13.40 23.92
CA PHE A 777 17.75 -12.06 23.50
C PHE A 777 18.87 -11.01 23.66
N GLY A 778 19.83 -11.22 24.56
CA GLY A 778 20.92 -10.28 24.79
C GLY A 778 21.99 -10.35 23.69
N PHE A 779 22.37 -9.19 23.13
CA PHE A 779 23.41 -9.06 22.11
C PHE A 779 23.20 -9.89 20.83
N VAL A 780 21.96 -10.27 20.55
CA VAL A 780 21.57 -10.92 19.30
C VAL A 780 20.97 -9.87 18.38
N ALA A 781 21.39 -9.84 17.12
CA ALA A 781 20.84 -8.94 16.12
C ALA A 781 19.30 -9.04 16.08
N ASN A 782 18.62 -7.90 16.01
CA ASN A 782 17.16 -7.79 15.96
C ASN A 782 16.38 -8.34 17.17
N LYS A 783 17.04 -8.61 18.32
CA LYS A 783 16.37 -9.00 19.58
C LYS A 783 16.66 -7.98 20.68
N GLY A 784 15.62 -7.34 21.19
CA GLY A 784 15.68 -6.35 22.26
C GLY A 784 15.16 -6.87 23.61
N THR A 785 15.22 -6.01 24.63
CA THR A 785 14.63 -6.30 25.96
C THR A 785 13.11 -6.50 25.90
N THR A 786 12.45 -5.87 24.92
CA THR A 786 11.02 -5.98 24.67
C THR A 786 10.63 -7.39 24.27
N ASN A 787 11.40 -8.06 23.40
CA ASN A 787 11.15 -9.44 22.98
C ASN A 787 11.16 -10.41 24.18
N ALA A 788 12.20 -10.35 25.03
CA ALA A 788 12.31 -11.20 26.22
C ALA A 788 11.16 -10.96 27.22
N THR A 789 10.82 -9.69 27.45
CA THR A 789 9.71 -9.29 28.32
C THR A 789 8.37 -9.79 27.78
N PHE A 790 8.15 -9.66 26.47
CA PHE A 790 6.94 -10.13 25.81
C PHE A 790 6.78 -11.66 25.90
N THR A 791 7.85 -12.43 25.65
CA THR A 791 7.84 -13.89 25.82
C THR A 791 7.48 -14.28 27.26
N MET A 792 8.01 -13.57 28.26
CA MET A 792 7.66 -13.78 29.66
C MET A 792 6.17 -13.52 29.91
N MET A 793 5.65 -12.37 29.47
CA MET A 793 4.23 -12.02 29.64
C MET A 793 3.29 -13.07 29.04
N MET A 794 3.61 -13.58 27.86
CA MET A 794 2.82 -14.63 27.20
C MET A 794 2.83 -15.96 27.96
N LEU A 795 3.98 -16.35 28.53
CA LEU A 795 4.09 -17.55 29.36
C LEU A 795 3.21 -17.46 30.60
N MET A 796 3.26 -16.31 31.29
CA MET A 796 2.45 -16.05 32.48
C MET A 796 0.96 -16.16 32.17
N GLU A 797 0.51 -15.54 31.07
CA GLU A 797 -0.89 -15.54 30.68
C GLU A 797 -1.36 -16.94 30.30
N ARG A 798 -0.59 -17.69 29.51
CA ARG A 798 -0.90 -19.09 29.15
C ARG A 798 -1.07 -19.98 30.40
N CYS A 799 -0.19 -19.82 31.39
CA CYS A 799 -0.30 -20.55 32.66
C CYS A 799 -1.59 -20.19 33.42
N ILE A 800 -1.93 -18.90 33.47
CA ILE A 800 -3.18 -18.42 34.10
C ILE A 800 -4.42 -18.94 33.38
N GLU A 801 -4.44 -18.91 32.04
CA GLU A 801 -5.53 -19.45 31.22
C GLU A 801 -5.71 -20.95 31.47
N THR A 802 -4.61 -21.71 31.43
CA THR A 802 -4.60 -23.17 31.62
C THR A 802 -4.73 -23.64 33.07
N GLN A 803 -4.93 -22.72 34.03
CA GLN A 803 -5.04 -23.03 35.47
C GLN A 803 -3.80 -23.73 36.06
N LYS A 804 -2.62 -23.46 35.50
CA LYS A 804 -1.36 -24.03 35.99
C LYS A 804 -0.53 -22.98 36.71
N ASP A 805 0.07 -23.38 37.83
CA ASP A 805 0.98 -22.53 38.58
C ASP A 805 2.34 -22.46 37.85
N LEU A 806 2.94 -21.27 37.82
CA LEU A 806 4.20 -20.98 37.15
C LEU A 806 5.24 -20.55 38.19
N TYR A 807 6.37 -21.24 38.22
CA TYR A 807 7.46 -20.97 39.15
C TYR A 807 8.65 -20.36 38.40
N LEU A 808 9.08 -19.19 38.85
CA LEU A 808 10.17 -18.41 38.26
C LEU A 808 11.30 -18.23 39.27
N CYS A 809 12.54 -18.28 38.80
CA CYS A 809 13.72 -17.90 39.56
C CYS A 809 14.55 -16.92 38.74
N PHE A 810 14.72 -15.69 39.24
CA PHE A 810 15.51 -14.64 38.61
C PHE A 810 16.94 -14.71 39.14
N ILE A 811 17.88 -15.14 38.30
CA ILE A 811 19.28 -15.34 38.67
C ILE A 811 20.04 -14.01 38.54
N ASP A 812 20.79 -13.65 39.58
CA ASP A 812 21.76 -12.55 39.55
C ASP A 812 23.17 -13.13 39.72
N TYR A 813 24.05 -12.90 38.73
CA TYR A 813 25.46 -13.30 38.81
C TYR A 813 26.32 -12.19 39.42
N SER A 814 27.20 -12.54 40.36
CA SER A 814 28.12 -11.57 40.96
C SER A 814 29.25 -11.20 39.99
N LYS A 815 29.14 -10.05 39.34
CA LYS A 815 30.13 -9.52 38.37
C LYS A 815 30.39 -10.50 37.21
N ALA A 816 29.31 -10.91 36.52
CA ALA A 816 29.34 -11.99 35.53
C ALA A 816 30.43 -11.82 34.46
N PHE A 817 30.49 -10.66 33.83
CA PHE A 817 31.47 -10.34 32.78
C PHE A 817 32.92 -10.35 33.27
N ASP A 818 33.17 -9.97 34.52
CA ASP A 818 34.52 -9.88 35.12
C ASP A 818 35.05 -11.25 35.58
N LYS A 819 34.18 -12.25 35.73
CA LYS A 819 34.51 -13.56 36.31
C LYS A 819 34.77 -14.67 35.28
N VAL A 820 34.54 -14.43 34.00
CA VAL A 820 34.77 -15.40 32.92
C VAL A 820 36.23 -15.88 32.94
N ARG A 821 36.47 -17.18 33.16
CA ARG A 821 37.84 -17.72 33.14
C ARG A 821 38.32 -17.92 31.71
N HIS A 822 39.48 -17.37 31.36
CA HIS A 822 40.01 -17.45 30.00
C HIS A 822 40.30 -18.89 29.56
N GLU A 823 40.86 -19.72 30.43
CA GLU A 823 41.15 -21.15 30.15
C GLU A 823 39.88 -21.92 29.75
N GLU A 824 38.82 -21.77 30.54
CA GLU A 824 37.51 -22.38 30.26
C GLU A 824 36.87 -21.80 28.98
N LEU A 825 36.99 -20.49 28.75
CA LEU A 825 36.46 -19.86 27.54
C LEU A 825 37.12 -20.46 26.30
N PHE A 826 38.43 -20.66 26.32
CA PHE A 826 39.13 -21.29 25.21
C PHE A 826 38.81 -22.76 25.06
N HIS A 827 38.66 -23.51 26.16
CA HIS A 827 38.23 -24.90 26.10
C HIS A 827 36.84 -25.01 25.46
N ILE A 828 35.92 -24.08 25.77
CA ILE A 828 34.61 -24.03 25.12
C ILE A 828 34.76 -23.73 23.61
N LEU A 829 35.58 -22.76 23.23
CA LEU A 829 35.81 -22.42 21.82
C LEU A 829 36.44 -23.59 21.04
N ASP A 830 37.39 -24.31 21.67
CA ASP A 830 37.99 -25.54 21.15
C ASP A 830 36.92 -26.64 20.94
N SER A 831 35.94 -26.76 21.86
CA SER A 831 34.86 -27.76 21.77
C SER A 831 33.79 -27.47 20.71
N LEU A 832 33.78 -26.27 20.14
CA LEU A 832 32.79 -25.82 19.15
C LEU A 832 33.31 -25.87 17.70
N ASP A 833 34.46 -26.52 17.47
CA ASP A 833 35.08 -26.72 16.15
C ASP A 833 35.31 -25.42 15.37
N ILE A 834 35.71 -24.35 16.08
CA ILE A 834 36.09 -23.07 15.47
C ILE A 834 37.43 -23.22 14.75
N ASP A 835 37.57 -22.61 13.57
CA ASP A 835 38.79 -22.66 12.77
C ASP A 835 40.05 -22.31 13.59
N GLY A 836 41.11 -23.10 13.40
CA GLY A 836 42.33 -22.98 14.19
C GLY A 836 43.06 -21.64 14.04
N LYS A 837 42.80 -20.87 12.97
CA LYS A 837 43.36 -19.51 12.82
C LYS A 837 42.59 -18.50 13.67
N ASP A 838 41.26 -18.54 13.64
CA ASP A 838 40.41 -17.63 14.42
C ASP A 838 40.60 -17.84 15.93
N LEU A 839 40.66 -19.10 16.35
CA LEU A 839 40.96 -19.45 17.74
C LEU A 839 42.34 -18.93 18.18
N ARG A 840 43.34 -18.99 17.31
CA ARG A 840 44.69 -18.47 17.61
C ARG A 840 44.68 -16.95 17.78
N ILE A 841 43.91 -16.24 16.96
CA ILE A 841 43.73 -14.79 17.08
C ILE A 841 43.06 -14.48 18.43
N LEU A 842 41.99 -15.18 18.80
CA LEU A 842 41.30 -14.98 20.07
C LEU A 842 42.20 -15.31 21.27
N LYS A 843 42.96 -16.40 21.21
CA LYS A 843 43.96 -16.77 22.24
C LYS A 843 45.01 -15.67 22.37
N THR A 844 45.58 -15.18 21.27
CA THR A 844 46.58 -14.10 21.28
C THR A 844 46.00 -12.80 21.83
N LEU A 845 44.74 -12.48 21.51
CA LEU A 845 44.05 -11.31 22.02
C LEU A 845 43.88 -11.40 23.54
N TYR A 846 43.53 -12.56 24.08
CA TYR A 846 43.21 -12.74 25.50
C TYR A 846 44.40 -13.10 26.41
N TRP A 847 45.48 -13.67 25.87
CA TRP A 847 46.62 -14.17 26.64
C TRP A 847 47.57 -13.07 27.15
N LYS A 848 48.03 -13.18 28.40
CA LYS A 848 49.04 -12.29 29.04
C LYS A 848 48.74 -10.78 28.95
N GLN A 849 47.47 -10.39 29.00
CA GLN A 849 47.12 -8.98 29.07
C GLN A 849 47.56 -8.36 30.40
N THR A 850 47.99 -7.10 30.36
CA THR A 850 48.21 -6.26 31.53
C THR A 850 47.34 -5.00 31.43
N ALA A 851 46.95 -4.45 32.58
CA ALA A 851 46.21 -3.19 32.70
C ALA A 851 46.90 -2.25 33.69
N THR A 852 46.83 -0.96 33.41
CA THR A 852 47.26 0.12 34.32
C THR A 852 46.10 1.07 34.56
N VAL A 853 45.99 1.59 35.78
CA VAL A 853 45.01 2.62 36.17
C VAL A 853 45.69 3.97 36.11
N ARG A 854 45.17 4.90 35.31
CA ARG A 854 45.68 6.28 35.24
C ARG A 854 44.96 7.18 36.23
N VAL A 855 45.68 7.80 37.15
CA VAL A 855 45.16 8.80 38.10
C VAL A 855 45.89 10.13 37.84
N GLY A 856 45.22 11.04 37.12
CA GLY A 856 45.86 12.27 36.65
C GLY A 856 46.93 11.99 35.58
N PRO A 857 48.18 12.47 35.75
CA PRO A 857 49.31 12.16 34.87
C PRO A 857 50.04 10.85 35.25
N GLU A 858 49.74 10.26 36.40
CA GLU A 858 50.43 9.05 36.89
C GLU A 858 49.68 7.77 36.47
N HIS A 859 50.44 6.71 36.22
CA HIS A 859 49.94 5.38 35.93
C HIS A 859 50.28 4.42 37.08
N SER A 860 49.35 3.54 37.44
CA SER A 860 49.63 2.44 38.36
C SER A 860 50.62 1.44 37.75
N GLU A 861 51.13 0.55 38.60
CA GLU A 861 51.85 -0.65 38.15
C GLU A 861 50.97 -1.51 37.22
N GLU A 862 51.63 -2.18 36.28
CA GLU A 862 50.99 -3.13 35.37
C GLU A 862 50.45 -4.34 36.14
N THR A 863 49.14 -4.52 36.10
CA THR A 863 48.47 -5.66 36.72
C THR A 863 48.01 -6.64 35.64
N PRO A 864 48.35 -7.93 35.73
CA PRO A 864 47.91 -8.92 34.76
C PRO A 864 46.38 -9.14 34.82
N ILE A 865 45.73 -9.17 33.67
CA ILE A 865 44.32 -9.55 33.52
C ILE A 865 44.25 -11.06 33.31
N THR A 866 43.74 -11.78 34.31
CA THR A 866 43.66 -13.25 34.31
C THR A 866 42.25 -13.80 34.04
N ARG A 867 41.24 -12.93 34.03
CA ARG A 867 39.83 -13.29 33.83
C ARG A 867 39.01 -12.10 33.34
N GLY A 868 37.80 -12.40 32.88
CA GLY A 868 36.81 -11.46 32.40
C GLY A 868 36.84 -11.26 30.88
N VAL A 869 35.77 -10.71 30.33
CA VAL A 869 35.72 -10.30 28.91
C VAL A 869 36.16 -8.83 28.77
N ARG A 870 36.77 -8.50 27.63
CA ARG A 870 37.25 -7.13 27.36
C ARG A 870 36.10 -6.11 27.29
N GLN A 871 36.18 -5.05 28.08
CA GLN A 871 35.22 -3.94 27.99
C GLN A 871 35.39 -3.16 26.68
N GLY A 872 34.27 -2.80 26.03
CA GLY A 872 34.26 -2.06 24.76
C GLY A 872 34.67 -2.87 23.53
N CYS A 873 35.03 -4.15 23.68
CA CYS A 873 35.34 -5.04 22.58
C CYS A 873 34.06 -5.55 21.90
N ILE A 874 34.04 -5.52 20.56
CA ILE A 874 32.88 -5.93 19.74
C ILE A 874 32.56 -7.43 19.93
N LEU A 875 33.57 -8.27 20.17
CA LEU A 875 33.42 -9.74 20.31
C LEU A 875 33.07 -10.20 21.73
N SER A 876 33.29 -9.36 22.73
CA SER A 876 33.11 -9.74 24.14
C SER A 876 31.68 -10.14 24.52
N PRO A 877 30.63 -9.51 23.97
CA PRO A 877 29.26 -9.98 24.17
C PRO A 877 28.99 -11.38 23.62
N ASP A 878 29.49 -11.69 22.42
CA ASP A 878 29.32 -13.02 21.80
C ASP A 878 30.04 -14.11 22.60
N LEU A 879 31.27 -13.82 23.04
CA LEU A 879 32.06 -14.71 23.89
C LEU A 879 31.36 -14.97 25.23
N PHE A 880 30.76 -13.95 25.84
CA PHE A 880 30.00 -14.10 27.08
C PHE A 880 28.73 -14.94 26.86
N ASN A 881 27.98 -14.66 25.80
CA ASN A 881 26.79 -15.43 25.46
C ASN A 881 27.11 -16.92 25.26
N LEU A 882 28.19 -17.23 24.55
CA LEU A 882 28.68 -18.59 24.32
C LEU A 882 29.13 -19.27 25.63
N TYR A 883 29.81 -18.53 26.52
CA TYR A 883 30.17 -19.01 27.84
C TYR A 883 28.95 -19.36 28.70
N SER A 884 27.95 -18.47 28.73
CA SER A 884 26.69 -18.66 29.46
C SER A 884 25.85 -19.81 28.90
N GLU A 885 25.90 -20.02 27.59
CA GLU A 885 25.20 -21.12 26.94
C GLU A 885 25.67 -22.47 27.45
N MET A 886 26.98 -22.65 27.59
CA MET A 886 27.54 -23.93 28.03
C MET A 886 27.17 -24.27 29.48
N ILE A 887 26.86 -23.28 30.32
CA ILE A 887 26.34 -23.52 31.68
C ILE A 887 24.91 -24.05 31.60
N LEU A 888 24.10 -23.47 30.71
CA LEU A 888 22.66 -23.68 30.69
C LEU A 888 22.22 -24.81 29.74
N ARG A 889 23.12 -25.31 28.89
CA ARG A 889 22.90 -26.46 28.01
C ARG A 889 22.51 -27.74 28.75
N GLU A 890 23.00 -27.91 29.98
CA GLU A 890 22.62 -29.02 30.86
C GLU A 890 21.14 -29.00 31.26
N LEU A 891 20.42 -27.89 31.01
CA LEU A 891 18.98 -27.80 31.21
C LEU A 891 18.17 -28.34 30.03
N ASP A 892 18.76 -28.64 28.87
CA ASP A 892 18.05 -29.03 27.65
C ASP A 892 17.10 -30.24 27.86
N ASN A 893 17.50 -31.17 28.72
CA ASN A 893 16.74 -32.39 29.00
C ASN A 893 15.68 -32.21 30.11
N ILE A 894 15.54 -31.00 30.66
CA ILE A 894 14.59 -30.72 31.74
C ILE A 894 13.32 -30.11 31.18
N GLN A 895 12.20 -30.73 31.51
CA GLN A 895 10.88 -30.29 31.12
C GLN A 895 10.53 -28.94 31.79
N GLY A 896 10.39 -27.92 30.95
CA GLY A 896 9.81 -26.62 31.25
C GLY A 896 8.39 -26.52 30.69
N ILE A 897 8.08 -25.42 30.01
CA ILE A 897 6.74 -25.10 29.51
C ILE A 897 6.70 -25.26 28.00
N GLY A 898 5.79 -26.12 27.53
CA GLY A 898 5.51 -26.27 26.10
C GLY A 898 4.82 -25.03 25.54
N LEU A 899 5.48 -24.29 24.65
CA LEU A 899 4.93 -23.15 23.93
C LEU A 899 5.33 -23.23 22.46
N GLY A 900 4.34 -23.31 21.56
CA GLY A 900 4.59 -23.46 20.11
C GLY A 900 5.27 -24.77 19.67
N GLY A 901 5.23 -25.82 20.50
CA GLY A 901 5.97 -27.06 20.24
C GLY A 901 7.39 -27.07 20.83
N HIS A 902 7.81 -25.99 21.48
CA HIS A 902 9.12 -25.85 22.10
C HIS A 902 9.04 -25.91 23.62
N ASN A 903 10.06 -26.51 24.24
CA ASN A 903 10.21 -26.59 25.69
C ASN A 903 10.93 -25.33 26.21
N ILE A 904 10.21 -24.45 26.90
CA ILE A 904 10.77 -23.21 27.47
C ILE A 904 11.01 -23.41 28.97
N ASN A 905 12.28 -23.56 29.35
CA ASN A 905 12.71 -23.68 30.75
C ASN A 905 13.60 -22.51 31.22
N ASN A 906 14.04 -21.64 30.30
CA ASN A 906 14.77 -20.42 30.64
C ASN A 906 14.57 -19.31 29.59
N ILE A 907 14.70 -18.05 30.00
CA ILE A 907 14.77 -16.86 29.13
C ILE A 907 16.03 -16.08 29.52
N ARG A 908 16.81 -15.63 28.52
CA ARG A 908 18.13 -15.02 28.77
C ARG A 908 18.31 -13.69 28.04
N TYR A 909 18.70 -12.67 28.80
CA TYR A 909 19.17 -11.40 28.27
C TYR A 909 20.54 -11.08 28.87
N ALA A 910 21.60 -11.59 28.23
CA ALA A 910 22.95 -11.55 28.77
C ALA A 910 23.02 -12.18 30.18
N ASP A 911 23.37 -11.41 31.21
CA ASP A 911 23.44 -11.87 32.60
C ASP A 911 22.06 -11.97 33.29
N ASP A 912 21.03 -11.30 32.78
CA ASP A 912 19.65 -11.39 33.28
C ASP A 912 19.00 -12.70 32.80
N THR A 913 19.16 -13.78 33.59
CA THR A 913 18.60 -15.11 33.31
C THR A 913 17.41 -15.44 34.21
N VAL A 914 16.34 -15.95 33.61
CA VAL A 914 15.16 -16.44 34.35
C VAL A 914 14.98 -17.93 34.10
N LEU A 915 14.91 -18.72 35.17
CA LEU A 915 14.51 -20.13 35.12
C LEU A 915 13.00 -20.28 35.28
N ILE A 916 12.41 -21.22 34.54
CA ILE A 916 10.97 -21.33 34.35
C ILE A 916 10.52 -22.79 34.51
N ALA A 917 9.63 -23.06 35.47
CA ALA A 917 9.14 -24.40 35.78
C ALA A 917 7.62 -24.45 36.05
N GLN A 918 7.02 -25.64 35.92
CA GLN A 918 5.63 -25.90 36.34
C GLN A 918 5.51 -26.44 37.77
N SER A 919 6.63 -26.76 38.42
CA SER A 919 6.65 -27.23 39.80
C SER A 919 7.88 -26.71 40.55
N GLU A 920 7.74 -26.52 41.86
CA GLU A 920 8.84 -26.13 42.74
C GLU A 920 10.01 -27.12 42.69
N GLN A 921 9.72 -28.43 42.62
CA GLN A 921 10.73 -29.50 42.53
C GLN A 921 11.55 -29.39 41.24
N SER A 922 10.91 -29.09 40.11
CA SER A 922 11.60 -28.90 38.84
C SER A 922 12.44 -27.62 38.86
N LEU A 923 11.93 -26.53 39.45
CA LEU A 923 12.67 -25.28 39.61
C LEU A 923 13.91 -25.46 40.50
N GLN A 924 13.80 -26.19 41.62
CA GLN A 924 14.92 -26.54 42.48
C GLN A 924 15.98 -27.32 41.72
N LYS A 925 15.58 -28.36 40.98
CA LYS A 925 16.51 -29.18 40.18
C LYS A 925 17.26 -28.34 39.13
N MET A 926 16.57 -27.42 38.46
CA MET A 926 17.20 -26.51 37.50
C MET A 926 18.18 -25.56 38.20
N LEU A 927 17.79 -24.99 39.35
CA LEU A 927 18.67 -24.11 40.12
C LEU A 927 19.94 -24.84 40.58
N ASP A 928 19.82 -26.08 41.07
CA ASP A 928 20.96 -26.89 41.52
C ASP A 928 21.96 -27.16 40.39
N ILE A 929 21.46 -27.49 39.20
CA ILE A 929 22.29 -27.71 38.01
C ILE A 929 22.99 -26.41 37.61
N VAL A 930 22.27 -25.29 37.53
CA VAL A 930 22.87 -24.01 37.16
C VAL A 930 23.92 -23.57 38.17
N VAL A 931 23.67 -23.74 39.47
CA VAL A 931 24.64 -23.42 40.52
C VAL A 931 25.90 -24.25 40.35
N LYS A 932 25.76 -25.58 40.23
CA LYS A 932 26.89 -26.50 40.06
C LYS A 932 27.72 -26.17 38.82
N GLU A 933 27.09 -26.04 37.66
CA GLU A 933 27.79 -25.77 36.39
C GLU A 933 28.39 -24.37 36.35
N SER A 934 27.72 -23.38 36.97
CA SER A 934 28.27 -22.03 37.12
C SER A 934 29.55 -22.03 37.96
N GLU A 935 29.56 -22.76 39.08
CA GLU A 935 30.72 -22.85 39.97
C GLU A 935 31.92 -23.52 39.28
N ILE A 936 31.68 -24.61 38.53
CA ILE A 936 32.70 -25.28 37.70
C ILE A 936 33.32 -24.26 36.73
N LYS A 937 32.47 -23.48 36.06
CA LYS A 937 32.86 -22.43 35.11
C LYS A 937 33.19 -21.08 35.78
N GLY A 938 33.40 -21.05 37.09
CA GLY A 938 33.88 -19.86 37.79
C GLY A 938 32.93 -18.67 37.92
N LEU A 939 31.65 -18.82 37.58
CA LEU A 939 30.59 -17.87 37.87
C LEU A 939 29.93 -18.19 39.21
N SER A 940 29.66 -17.17 40.01
CA SER A 940 29.01 -17.32 41.32
C SER A 940 27.71 -16.53 41.36
N LEU A 941 26.63 -17.17 41.77
CA LEU A 941 25.34 -16.51 41.96
C LEU A 941 25.36 -15.61 43.20
N ASN A 942 24.64 -14.50 43.13
CA ASN A 942 24.38 -13.62 44.26
C ASN A 942 23.06 -14.00 44.93
N ILE A 943 23.10 -14.93 45.89
CA ILE A 943 21.89 -15.46 46.54
C ILE A 943 21.03 -14.34 47.17
N ALA A 944 21.65 -13.25 47.65
CA ALA A 944 20.92 -12.12 48.25
C ALA A 944 20.11 -11.30 47.23
N LYS A 945 20.47 -11.34 45.94
CA LYS A 945 19.78 -10.66 44.84
C LYS A 945 18.97 -11.60 43.94
N THR A 946 19.26 -12.90 43.99
CA THR A 946 18.43 -13.93 43.36
C THR A 946 17.09 -13.99 44.08
N GLU A 947 15.98 -13.88 43.33
CA GLU A 947 14.62 -13.88 43.87
C GLU A 947 13.76 -14.92 43.13
N SER A 948 12.81 -15.54 43.84
CA SER A 948 11.83 -16.45 43.26
C SER A 948 10.45 -15.80 43.20
N MET A 949 9.64 -16.19 42.22
CA MET A 949 8.25 -15.73 42.10
C MET A 949 7.36 -16.89 41.68
N THR A 950 6.15 -16.94 42.22
CA THR A 950 5.11 -17.88 41.79
C THR A 950 3.94 -17.11 41.22
N ILE A 951 3.53 -17.50 40.02
CA ILE A 951 2.39 -16.92 39.33
C ILE A 951 1.26 -17.95 39.36
N SER A 952 0.11 -17.53 39.86
CA SER A 952 -1.05 -18.40 40.06
C SER A 952 -2.33 -17.60 39.91
N LYS A 953 -3.38 -18.24 39.40
CA LYS A 953 -4.73 -17.66 39.42
C LYS A 953 -5.38 -17.74 40.81
N LYS A 954 -4.82 -18.53 41.73
CA LYS A 954 -5.32 -18.67 43.10
C LYS A 954 -5.17 -17.32 43.84
N PRO A 955 -6.12 -16.94 44.72
CA PRO A 955 -6.07 -15.68 45.47
C PRO A 955 -4.80 -15.48 46.30
N GLN A 956 -4.20 -16.60 46.72
CA GLN A 956 -2.91 -16.64 47.38
C GLN A 956 -1.99 -17.56 46.60
N ALA A 957 -0.91 -17.00 46.06
CA ALA A 957 0.07 -17.76 45.30
C ALA A 957 0.74 -18.82 46.20
N PRO A 958 1.04 -20.03 45.68
CA PRO A 958 1.76 -21.06 46.42
C PRO A 958 3.10 -20.53 46.96
N SER A 959 3.47 -20.96 48.17
CA SER A 959 4.82 -20.69 48.68
C SER A 959 5.83 -21.52 47.90
N CYS A 960 6.90 -20.90 47.41
CA CYS A 960 8.03 -21.53 46.74
C CYS A 960 9.26 -21.42 47.65
N LYS A 961 9.75 -22.55 48.16
CA LYS A 961 10.81 -22.64 49.17
C LYS A 961 12.09 -23.27 48.60
N ILE A 962 12.50 -22.82 47.41
CA ILE A 962 13.77 -23.26 46.81
C ILE A 962 14.97 -22.74 47.61
N ARG A 963 16.05 -23.52 47.63
CA ARG A 963 17.30 -23.25 48.36
C ARG A 963 18.50 -23.31 47.44
N SER A 964 19.54 -22.54 47.73
CA SER A 964 20.86 -22.64 47.11
C SER A 964 21.91 -22.67 48.22
N ASN A 965 22.78 -23.68 48.23
CA ASN A 965 23.81 -23.90 49.26
C ASN A 965 23.26 -23.76 50.70
N GLY A 966 22.08 -24.35 50.95
CA GLY A 966 21.40 -24.34 52.26
C GLY A 966 20.61 -23.05 52.59
N THR A 967 20.82 -21.96 51.86
CA THR A 967 20.14 -20.67 52.04
C THR A 967 18.86 -20.61 51.21
N GLN A 968 17.75 -20.18 51.80
CA GLN A 968 16.47 -20.06 51.09
C GLN A 968 16.47 -18.81 50.18
N VAL A 969 16.07 -18.99 48.92
CA VAL A 969 15.89 -17.89 47.97
C VAL A 969 14.64 -17.10 48.37
N LYS A 970 14.74 -15.77 48.36
CA LYS A 970 13.64 -14.88 48.74
C LYS A 970 12.52 -14.94 47.70
N GLN A 971 11.32 -15.34 48.12
CA GLN A 971 10.12 -15.26 47.30
C GLN A 971 9.55 -13.84 47.30
N VAL A 972 9.19 -13.33 46.13
CA VAL A 972 8.59 -12.01 45.93
C VAL A 972 7.28 -12.09 45.16
N ASN A 973 6.38 -11.14 45.44
CA ASN A 973 5.10 -11.00 44.73
C ASN A 973 5.19 -10.05 43.53
N GLN A 974 6.25 -9.25 43.45
CA GLN A 974 6.53 -8.35 42.32
C GLN A 974 8.03 -8.31 42.03
N PHE A 975 8.42 -8.26 40.76
CA PHE A 975 9.82 -8.24 40.33
C PHE A 975 9.99 -7.34 39.11
N LYS A 976 11.10 -6.61 39.03
CA LYS A 976 11.39 -5.70 37.90
C LYS A 976 12.31 -6.40 36.90
N TYR A 977 11.73 -7.09 35.92
CA TYR A 977 12.47 -7.78 34.87
C TYR A 977 12.64 -6.88 33.63
N LEU A 978 13.88 -6.60 33.21
CA LEU A 978 14.20 -5.78 32.02
C LEU A 978 13.39 -4.46 31.90
N ARG A 979 13.20 -3.79 33.05
CA ARG A 979 12.40 -2.55 33.25
C ARG A 979 10.88 -2.71 33.32
N TYR A 980 10.34 -3.90 33.11
CA TYR A 980 8.92 -4.22 33.25
C TYR A 980 8.61 -4.80 34.65
N MET A 981 7.51 -4.39 35.28
CA MET A 981 7.07 -4.93 36.58
C MET A 981 6.19 -6.17 36.38
N LEU A 982 6.73 -7.34 36.74
CA LEU A 982 6.00 -8.60 36.84
C LEU A 982 5.31 -8.70 38.21
N ILE A 983 4.12 -9.31 38.23
CA ILE A 983 3.31 -9.51 39.44
C ILE A 983 2.83 -10.96 39.46
N SER A 984 2.73 -11.54 40.67
CA SER A 984 2.26 -12.90 40.90
C SER A 984 0.84 -13.21 40.41
N ASP A 985 -0.02 -12.21 40.25
CA ASP A 985 -1.38 -12.38 39.70
C ASP A 985 -1.42 -12.37 38.16
N GLY A 986 -0.27 -12.11 37.52
CA GLY A 986 -0.09 -11.97 36.08
C GLY A 986 -0.87 -10.83 35.42
N LYS A 987 -1.43 -9.91 36.20
CA LYS A 987 -2.10 -8.72 35.65
C LYS A 987 -1.08 -7.64 35.33
N CYS A 988 -1.30 -6.93 34.24
CA CYS A 988 -0.47 -5.78 33.86
C CYS A 988 -0.93 -4.44 34.47
N GLU A 989 -2.02 -4.43 35.27
CA GLU A 989 -2.59 -3.19 35.81
C GLU A 989 -1.60 -2.38 36.64
N THR A 990 -0.77 -3.02 37.47
CA THR A 990 0.19 -2.28 38.31
C THR A 990 1.33 -1.71 37.50
N GLU A 991 1.81 -2.41 36.45
CA GLU A 991 2.80 -1.84 35.53
C GLU A 991 2.21 -0.67 34.74
N ILE A 992 0.96 -0.78 34.26
CA ILE A 992 0.24 0.32 33.61
C ILE A 992 0.11 1.51 34.57
N ARG A 993 -0.35 1.28 35.81
CA ARG A 993 -0.44 2.32 36.85
C ARG A 993 0.91 2.94 37.14
N LYS A 994 1.97 2.15 37.24
CA LYS A 994 3.32 2.63 37.49
C LYS A 994 3.85 3.48 36.34
N ARG A 995 3.64 3.07 35.09
CA ARG A 995 3.96 3.88 33.91
C ARG A 995 3.19 5.18 33.93
N ILE A 996 1.89 5.14 34.23
CA ILE A 996 1.04 6.33 34.37
C ILE A 996 1.55 7.23 35.49
N ILE A 997 1.91 6.69 36.66
CA ILE A 997 2.42 7.48 37.79
C ILE A 997 3.78 8.10 37.45
N THR A 998 4.67 7.33 36.81
CA THR A 998 5.98 7.83 36.34
C THR A 998 5.77 8.95 35.34
N SER A 999 4.82 8.78 34.41
CA SER A 999 4.44 9.77 33.41
C SER A 999 3.82 11.00 34.04
N LYS A 1000 2.87 10.83 34.97
CA LYS A 1000 2.26 11.91 35.79
C LYS A 1000 3.34 12.67 36.56
N THR A 1001 4.33 11.98 37.10
CA THR A 1001 5.44 12.58 37.86
C THR A 1001 6.38 13.35 36.93
N THR A 1002 6.75 12.80 35.78
CA THR A 1002 7.53 13.49 34.75
C THR A 1002 6.77 14.70 34.19
N PHE A 1003 5.47 14.56 33.94
CA PHE A 1003 4.60 15.65 33.51
C PHE A 1003 4.43 16.72 34.59
N LYS A 1004 4.36 16.34 35.87
CA LYS A 1004 4.34 17.28 37.00
C LYS A 1004 5.66 18.04 37.13
N LYS A 1005 6.80 17.45 36.81
CA LYS A 1005 8.09 18.16 36.71
C LYS A 1005 8.09 19.22 35.60
N LEU A 1006 7.23 19.07 34.58
CA LEU A 1006 6.99 20.08 33.53
C LEU A 1006 5.94 21.14 33.93
N SER A 1007 5.28 21.01 35.09
CA SER A 1007 4.28 21.96 35.59
C SER A 1007 4.77 23.42 35.62
N PRO A 1008 6.01 23.75 36.05
CA PRO A 1008 6.51 25.13 35.99
C PRO A 1008 6.51 25.70 34.58
N LEU A 1009 6.73 24.86 33.57
CA LEU A 1009 6.78 25.22 32.16
C LEU A 1009 5.37 25.32 31.56
N MET A 1010 4.45 24.45 31.97
CA MET A 1010 3.04 24.46 31.55
C MET A 1010 2.23 25.58 32.23
N THR A 1011 2.62 26.04 33.41
CA THR A 1011 1.92 27.12 34.16
C THR A 1011 2.53 28.51 33.95
N ASN A 1012 3.72 28.60 33.36
CA ASN A 1012 4.39 29.88 33.09
C ASN A 1012 3.60 30.75 32.09
N ARG A 1013 3.16 31.95 32.51
CA ARG A 1013 2.38 32.87 31.67
C ARG A 1013 3.19 33.47 30.50
N ASN A 1014 4.51 33.44 30.57
CA ASN A 1014 5.42 33.96 29.53
C ASN A 1014 5.65 32.96 28.40
N ILE A 1015 5.18 31.72 28.53
CA ILE A 1015 5.29 30.70 27.48
C ILE A 1015 4.00 30.68 26.67
N HIS A 1016 4.13 30.91 25.36
CA HIS A 1016 3.00 30.95 24.43
C HIS A 1016 2.21 29.64 24.44
N MET A 1017 0.89 29.74 24.31
CA MET A 1017 -0.05 28.61 24.39
C MET A 1017 0.31 27.47 23.44
N ASP A 1018 0.73 27.79 22.22
CA ASP A 1018 1.12 26.80 21.21
C ASP A 1018 2.36 25.99 21.61
N THR A 1019 3.25 26.57 22.40
CA THR A 1019 4.45 25.89 22.89
C THR A 1019 4.08 24.90 23.99
N LYS A 1020 3.14 25.25 24.87
CA LYS A 1020 2.61 24.34 25.89
C LYS A 1020 1.83 23.17 25.27
N ILE A 1021 1.00 23.46 24.27
CA ILE A 1021 0.27 22.44 23.51
C ILE A 1021 1.24 21.52 22.75
N ARG A 1022 2.33 22.06 22.19
CA ARG A 1022 3.40 21.26 21.56
C ARG A 1022 4.07 20.31 22.53
N ILE A 1023 4.46 20.79 23.71
CA ILE A 1023 5.10 19.98 24.75
C ILE A 1023 4.13 18.89 25.21
N LEU A 1024 2.85 19.21 25.39
CA LEU A 1024 1.83 18.21 25.69
C LEU A 1024 1.69 17.16 24.58
N LYS A 1025 1.58 17.56 23.31
CA LYS A 1025 1.41 16.64 22.18
C LYS A 1025 2.65 15.76 21.94
N ALA A 1026 3.85 16.30 22.08
CA ALA A 1026 5.09 15.53 21.93
C ALA A 1026 5.26 14.48 23.04
N TYR A 1027 4.93 14.82 24.29
CA TYR A 1027 5.11 13.90 25.42
C TYR A 1027 3.91 12.98 25.67
N VAL A 1028 2.68 13.45 25.50
CA VAL A 1028 1.44 12.68 25.73
C VAL A 1028 0.99 11.94 24.47
N GLY A 1029 1.31 12.44 23.27
CA GLY A 1029 1.08 11.73 22.01
C GLY A 1029 1.79 10.37 21.99
N LEU A 1030 3.01 10.29 22.52
CA LEU A 1030 3.74 9.03 22.74
C LEU A 1030 3.01 8.03 23.67
N PHE A 1031 2.17 8.50 24.61
CA PHE A 1031 1.38 7.66 25.52
C PHE A 1031 -0.02 7.35 25.01
N LEU A 1032 -0.63 8.28 24.28
CA LEU A 1032 -1.92 8.10 23.63
C LEU A 1032 -1.81 7.23 22.39
N ASN A 1033 -0.68 7.27 21.68
CA ASN A 1033 -0.37 6.37 20.57
C ASN A 1033 -0.35 4.91 21.02
N MET A 1034 0.10 4.58 22.24
CA MET A 1034 -0.03 3.22 22.80
C MET A 1034 -1.48 2.73 22.95
N ALA A 1035 -2.46 3.64 22.95
CA ALA A 1035 -3.88 3.33 23.05
C ALA A 1035 -4.56 3.47 21.68
N ALA A 1036 -4.44 4.63 21.05
CA ALA A 1036 -4.96 4.91 19.71
C ALA A 1036 -4.51 3.87 18.66
N ASN A 1037 -3.22 3.52 18.65
CA ASN A 1037 -2.61 2.66 17.62
C ASN A 1037 -2.85 1.17 17.85
N ALA A 1038 -3.49 0.84 18.97
CA ALA A 1038 -3.87 -0.51 19.34
C ALA A 1038 -5.32 -0.81 18.89
N GLY A 1039 -6.07 0.23 18.50
CA GLY A 1039 -7.41 0.14 17.91
C GLY A 1039 -7.45 0.25 16.38
N GLN A 1040 -6.43 0.85 15.76
CA GLN A 1040 -6.13 0.70 14.32
C GLN A 1040 -5.50 -0.67 14.07
#